data_AF-A0A239EGH9-F1
#
_entry.id   AF-A0A239EGH9-F1
#
_cell.length_a   1.000
_cell.length_b   1.000
_cell.length_c   1.000
_cell.angle_alpha   90.00
_cell.angle_beta   90.00
_cell.angle_gamma   90.00
#
_symmetry.space_group_name_H-M   'P 1'
#
loop_
_entity.id
_entity.type
_entity.pdbx_description
1 polymer ?
#
loop_
_entity_poly.entity_id
_entity_poly.type
_entity_poly.pdbx_seq_one_letter_code
_entity_poly.pdbx_strand_id
1 'polypeptide(L)'
;MKAKELKKKNKSIENKLPSQAKGKGMIVFALLCILLFYPPFFKGLFFEKEILFTHILSFGLFIIYLTNKITKGEKITFNSPFDYIGVFFIIAYLFPIVFKQWANLRDAIGVTLRYANFFVVYLMVKEYAQEEKYKNWILDVFITSGVGTAIIGLLGAAGYVKLQDVVLGNRISSTFQYPNTLAAFLMTLFFITTGKQALEEKLWKKNLYAAAGFIMVFTFIFTYSRTAWVLFPIFAILYLGIIPSAMRIKTIFYYIAVGLPSLLLLQPFTNYTSNIEEKSPRAVLVVVIGIAMFLGIYTGLQFVIQKLENKHLKKIYIGLASIVVIFAILITTAFNMTKPLTFDNTNVTEDRHNQIHRIIRNVEANQDYNLQIDVDAISDEEGQWPWRIKVYGFDGEGQQHTLLTRNGENEENGKILIPFTTNEDTEKLAIYFDNVYPGTKVTFNEARLLTDLEELVKDIKLSYQFIPENIISRINVLDLNQQSFTTRTAYYRDSFTIFKSYPIFGAGGGAWNGLYTKYQSEPYFSTEAHNYFLQTLVELGIAGVLLMIGLLGTILALFILLIKKKDLMQMTILFGVLSLLTHSALDFNFSYLSIPLLMWGLIALVDVESIKDINKTIKNKFNKQIHSLIPLVLILPLIFIAVSFYGGHQSAASGIRVIQQEGDFEKGYALLENAITRDPFNKDFRADIAQLQIMVGEQNQEQVWFQMAEENLQAAMKYVPYNDNILQQIGQVYLSYGEFDRGFEYIEKMIEVAPMRPTNYEAKVSAYTTVGNHYLDVGEKGKAVEMFEKAVSIVEDVKAVNVEEERTIVLNQETMDGIFKARYVLENIDDKDKLAKLEDMVYISYPDLDVDGDGISDGWRISQPMGGNIIVEITESGLLITNDGEAAGMLISQQMNLEPSRTYGISMQVSGDTEDNYMSFRIISRNGKSMQFYQSPLGQAIKDNTYSFTFETTEDIGSGAQEIRFYHDGNTDKAFTVRKVIIYEVY
;
A
#
# COMPACT_ATOMS: atom_id res chain seq x y z
N MET A 1 -29.07 77.66 9.76
CA MET A 1 -27.89 77.54 8.86
C MET A 1 -26.95 76.38 9.25
N LYS A 2 -27.44 75.20 9.67
CA LYS A 2 -26.57 74.07 10.11
C LYS A 2 -27.02 72.65 9.72
N ALA A 3 -27.93 72.50 8.76
CA ALA A 3 -28.37 71.17 8.26
C ALA A 3 -27.97 70.88 6.79
N LYS A 4 -27.58 71.91 6.02
CA LYS A 4 -27.18 71.76 4.60
C LYS A 4 -25.69 71.52 4.38
N GLU A 5 -24.82 71.83 5.34
CA GLU A 5 -23.36 71.59 5.20
C GLU A 5 -22.93 70.16 5.59
N LEU A 6 -23.65 69.49 6.50
CA LEU A 6 -23.35 68.10 6.88
C LEU A 6 -23.70 67.09 5.75
N LYS A 7 -24.72 67.39 4.93
CA LYS A 7 -25.03 66.56 3.74
C LYS A 7 -24.05 66.77 2.57
N LYS A 8 -23.29 67.88 2.55
CA LYS A 8 -22.29 68.14 1.49
C LYS A 8 -20.92 67.53 1.83
N LYS A 9 -20.59 67.38 3.13
CA LYS A 9 -19.33 66.75 3.57
C LYS A 9 -19.33 65.23 3.42
N ASN A 10 -20.46 64.55 3.71
CA ASN A 10 -20.58 63.10 3.49
C ASN A 10 -20.66 62.69 2.00
N LYS A 11 -20.97 63.62 1.08
CA LYS A 11 -20.99 63.34 -0.36
C LYS A 11 -19.63 63.56 -1.06
N SER A 12 -18.61 64.01 -0.32
CA SER A 12 -17.28 64.35 -0.86
C SER A 12 -16.16 63.37 -0.49
N ILE A 13 -16.46 62.34 0.31
CA ILE A 13 -15.49 61.30 0.71
C ILE A 13 -15.75 59.96 -0.03
N GLU A 14 -16.88 59.81 -0.72
CA GLU A 14 -17.22 58.60 -1.50
C GLU A 14 -16.60 58.53 -2.92
N ASN A 15 -15.87 59.56 -3.38
CA ASN A 15 -15.39 59.63 -4.77
C ASN A 15 -13.86 59.63 -4.91
N LYS A 16 -13.16 58.66 -4.29
CA LYS A 16 -11.76 58.30 -4.64
C LYS A 16 -11.45 56.81 -4.47
N LEU A 17 -12.37 55.93 -4.84
CA LEU A 17 -12.01 54.58 -5.29
C LEU A 17 -12.17 54.57 -6.81
N PRO A 18 -11.10 54.30 -7.59
CA PRO A 18 -11.28 54.07 -9.01
C PRO A 18 -12.18 52.84 -9.16
N SER A 19 -13.38 53.06 -9.66
CA SER A 19 -14.28 52.05 -10.17
C SER A 19 -13.65 51.36 -11.40
N GLN A 20 -12.64 50.53 -11.17
CA GLN A 20 -12.22 49.52 -12.14
C GLN A 20 -13.03 48.24 -11.91
N ALA A 21 -14.35 48.31 -12.10
CA ALA A 21 -15.15 47.12 -12.37
C ALA A 21 -14.94 46.71 -13.84
N LYS A 22 -13.70 46.36 -14.22
CA LYS A 22 -13.46 45.54 -15.42
C LYS A 22 -13.65 44.10 -14.98
N GLY A 23 -14.76 43.48 -15.39
CA GLY A 23 -15.09 42.10 -15.00
C GLY A 23 -13.86 41.19 -15.16
N LYS A 24 -13.40 40.58 -14.05
CA LYS A 24 -12.39 39.52 -14.10
C LYS A 24 -12.89 38.48 -15.10
N GLY A 25 -12.02 38.03 -16.01
CA GLY A 25 -12.42 37.20 -17.15
C GLY A 25 -13.16 35.95 -16.68
N MET A 26 -14.48 35.90 -16.88
CA MET A 26 -15.34 34.80 -16.41
C MET A 26 -14.97 33.46 -17.07
N ILE A 27 -14.46 33.50 -18.30
CA ILE A 27 -14.00 32.30 -19.02
C ILE A 27 -12.79 31.69 -18.31
N VAL A 28 -11.77 32.50 -17.98
CA VAL A 28 -10.57 32.03 -17.26
C VAL A 28 -10.95 31.48 -15.89
N PHE A 29 -11.90 32.13 -15.20
CA PHE A 29 -12.41 31.64 -13.93
C PHE A 29 -13.13 30.29 -14.07
N ALA A 30 -14.00 30.14 -15.07
CA ALA A 30 -14.71 28.88 -15.30
C ALA A 30 -13.75 27.72 -15.61
N LEU A 31 -12.72 27.97 -16.44
CA LEU A 31 -11.66 27.00 -16.72
C LEU A 31 -10.85 26.65 -15.45
N LEU A 32 -10.57 27.64 -14.59
CA LEU A 32 -9.94 27.40 -13.30
C LEU A 32 -10.81 26.53 -12.39
N CYS A 33 -12.13 26.77 -12.33
CA CYS A 33 -13.04 25.91 -11.59
C CYS A 33 -13.05 24.47 -12.10
N ILE A 34 -13.02 24.27 -13.43
CA ILE A 34 -12.88 22.91 -14.01
C ILE A 34 -11.57 22.28 -13.54
N LEU A 35 -10.45 23.00 -13.64
CA LEU A 35 -9.12 22.54 -13.22
C LEU A 35 -9.05 22.15 -11.73
N LEU A 36 -9.82 22.81 -10.87
CA LEU A 36 -9.90 22.49 -9.44
C LEU A 36 -10.88 21.34 -9.14
N PHE A 37 -11.86 21.11 -10.01
CA PHE A 37 -12.91 20.10 -9.83
C PHE A 37 -12.48 18.70 -10.23
N TYR A 38 -11.90 18.54 -11.42
CA TYR A 38 -11.67 17.21 -12.03
C TYR A 38 -10.53 16.37 -11.40
N PRO A 39 -9.46 16.91 -10.79
CA PRO A 39 -8.30 16.11 -10.37
C PRO A 39 -8.60 14.86 -9.54
N PRO A 40 -9.51 14.89 -8.53
CA PRO A 40 -9.82 13.70 -7.73
C PRO A 40 -10.44 12.54 -8.53
N PHE A 41 -11.01 12.80 -9.71
CA PHE A 41 -11.75 11.82 -10.50
C PHE A 41 -10.87 10.94 -11.40
N PHE A 42 -9.59 11.28 -11.57
CA PHE A 42 -8.65 10.56 -12.44
C PHE A 42 -7.53 9.92 -11.61
N LYS A 43 -7.87 8.93 -10.77
CA LYS A 43 -6.91 8.22 -9.91
C LYS A 43 -6.14 9.19 -8.99
N GLY A 44 -6.82 10.26 -8.55
CA GLY A 44 -6.23 11.39 -7.82
C GLY A 44 -5.02 12.05 -8.49
N LEU A 45 -4.84 11.85 -9.80
CA LEU A 45 -3.65 12.21 -10.56
C LEU A 45 -2.36 11.61 -9.97
N PHE A 46 -2.36 10.30 -9.72
CA PHE A 46 -1.18 9.54 -9.27
C PHE A 46 -0.25 9.17 -10.42
N PHE A 47 -0.82 8.80 -11.58
CA PHE A 47 -0.09 8.30 -12.74
C PHE A 47 0.47 9.44 -13.60
N GLU A 48 1.63 9.20 -14.20
CA GLU A 48 2.42 10.21 -14.91
C GLU A 48 1.65 10.86 -16.06
N LYS A 49 0.95 10.07 -16.88
CA LYS A 49 0.18 10.55 -18.04
C LYS A 49 -0.83 11.62 -17.64
N GLU A 50 -1.61 11.33 -16.61
CA GLU A 50 -2.64 12.21 -16.08
C GLU A 50 -2.01 13.46 -15.45
N ILE A 51 -0.90 13.31 -14.72
CA ILE A 51 -0.14 14.43 -14.15
C ILE A 51 0.38 15.38 -15.24
N LEU A 52 1.03 14.86 -16.28
CA LEU A 52 1.57 15.64 -17.39
C LEU A 52 0.45 16.37 -18.14
N PHE A 53 -0.69 15.71 -18.36
CA PHE A 53 -1.85 16.35 -18.96
C PHE A 53 -2.36 17.51 -18.10
N THR A 54 -2.43 17.35 -16.77
CA THR A 54 -2.79 18.43 -15.85
C THR A 54 -1.76 19.56 -15.85
N HIS A 55 -0.48 19.28 -16.04
CA HIS A 55 0.56 20.31 -16.24
C HIS A 55 0.31 21.14 -17.49
N ILE A 56 0.02 20.49 -18.62
CA ILE A 56 -0.29 21.19 -19.87
C ILE A 56 -1.51 22.10 -19.69
N LEU A 57 -2.58 21.60 -19.06
CA LEU A 57 -3.80 22.38 -18.82
C LEU A 57 -3.58 23.57 -17.88
N SER A 58 -2.89 23.38 -16.75
CA SER A 58 -2.67 24.45 -15.78
C SER A 58 -1.72 25.52 -16.30
N PHE A 59 -0.62 25.12 -16.97
CA PHE A 59 0.34 26.04 -17.56
C PHE A 59 -0.26 26.79 -18.74
N GLY A 60 -1.03 26.11 -19.59
CA GLY A 60 -1.76 26.74 -20.69
C GLY A 60 -2.77 27.78 -20.20
N LEU A 61 -3.56 27.43 -19.17
CA LEU A 61 -4.48 28.37 -18.53
C LEU A 61 -3.74 29.55 -17.90
N PHE A 62 -2.59 29.31 -17.27
CA PHE A 62 -1.77 30.36 -16.68
C PHE A 62 -1.19 31.31 -17.74
N ILE A 63 -0.76 30.80 -18.91
CA ILE A 63 -0.32 31.63 -20.04
C ILE A 63 -1.46 32.54 -20.52
N ILE A 64 -2.68 32.01 -20.66
CA ILE A 64 -3.87 32.81 -21.02
C ILE A 64 -4.13 33.89 -19.96
N TYR A 65 -4.07 33.52 -18.68
CA TYR A 65 -4.22 34.44 -17.55
C TYR A 65 -3.17 35.56 -17.57
N LEU A 66 -1.89 35.23 -17.76
CA LEU A 66 -0.79 36.20 -17.82
C LEU A 66 -0.89 37.11 -19.04
N THR A 67 -1.25 36.57 -20.20
CA THR A 67 -1.43 37.35 -21.43
C THR A 67 -2.52 38.40 -21.23
N ASN A 68 -3.66 38.02 -20.63
CA ASN A 68 -4.73 38.95 -20.27
C ASN A 68 -4.28 40.03 -19.27
N LYS A 69 -3.38 39.71 -18.34
CA LYS A 69 -2.80 40.71 -17.44
C LYS A 69 -1.87 41.67 -18.17
N ILE A 70 -1.00 41.16 -19.04
CA ILE A 70 -0.06 41.97 -19.82
C ILE A 70 -0.81 42.96 -20.70
N THR A 71 -1.88 42.53 -21.40
CA THR A 71 -2.69 43.42 -22.26
C THR A 71 -3.41 44.52 -21.45
N LYS A 72 -3.62 44.31 -20.15
CA LYS A 72 -4.20 45.31 -19.23
C LYS A 72 -3.17 46.12 -18.47
N GLY A 73 -1.87 45.85 -18.62
CA GLY A 73 -0.81 46.47 -17.83
C GLY A 73 -0.80 46.06 -16.35
N GLU A 74 -1.46 44.95 -16.02
CA GLU A 74 -1.57 44.43 -14.66
C GLU A 74 -0.31 43.64 -14.29
N LYS A 75 0.09 43.71 -13.00
CA LYS A 75 1.24 43.01 -12.43
C LYS A 75 0.78 41.87 -11.54
N ILE A 76 1.70 40.95 -11.21
CA ILE A 76 1.46 39.95 -10.15
C ILE A 76 1.91 40.52 -8.82
N THR A 77 1.04 40.47 -7.82
CA THR A 77 1.31 40.96 -6.48
C THR A 77 1.75 39.82 -5.55
N PHE A 78 2.98 39.90 -5.09
CA PHE A 78 3.50 39.10 -3.99
C PHE A 78 3.24 39.91 -2.73
N ASN A 79 2.43 39.39 -1.82
CA ASN A 79 1.97 40.07 -0.61
C ASN A 79 1.60 39.11 0.53
N SER A 80 1.93 37.83 0.38
CA SER A 80 1.69 36.72 1.31
C SER A 80 3.00 35.96 1.52
N PRO A 81 3.32 35.47 2.73
CA PRO A 81 4.46 34.57 2.94
C PRO A 81 4.40 33.31 2.08
N PHE A 82 3.19 32.80 1.78
CA PHE A 82 3.00 31.65 0.91
C PHE A 82 3.47 31.88 -0.52
N ASP A 83 3.49 33.13 -1.01
CA ASP A 83 4.03 33.46 -2.34
C ASP A 83 5.52 33.12 -2.41
N TYR A 84 6.26 33.46 -1.35
CA TYR A 84 7.70 33.24 -1.27
C TYR A 84 8.01 31.78 -0.99
N ILE A 85 7.27 31.14 -0.08
CA ILE A 85 7.42 29.71 0.22
C ILE A 85 7.19 28.88 -1.05
N GLY A 86 6.15 29.18 -1.84
CA GLY A 86 5.89 28.50 -3.10
C GLY A 86 7.04 28.62 -4.10
N VAL A 87 7.58 29.83 -4.30
CA VAL A 87 8.77 30.04 -5.16
C VAL A 87 9.99 29.32 -4.62
N PHE A 88 10.24 29.36 -3.31
CA PHE A 88 11.39 28.71 -2.72
C PHE A 88 11.33 27.18 -2.79
N PHE A 89 10.14 26.57 -2.73
CA PHE A 89 10.00 25.15 -3.02
C PHE A 89 10.40 24.84 -4.47
N ILE A 90 9.94 25.60 -5.45
CA ILE A 90 10.33 25.41 -6.86
C ILE A 90 11.86 25.51 -7.01
N ILE A 91 12.47 26.54 -6.40
CA ILE A 91 13.93 26.72 -6.43
C ILE A 91 14.64 25.56 -5.73
N ALA A 92 14.13 25.09 -4.59
CA ALA A 92 14.73 23.97 -3.86
C ALA A 92 14.73 22.69 -4.70
N TYR A 93 13.65 22.36 -5.41
CA TYR A 93 13.61 21.20 -6.31
C TYR A 93 14.48 21.36 -7.57
N LEU A 94 14.78 22.59 -7.99
CA LEU A 94 15.73 22.86 -9.06
C LEU A 94 17.19 22.66 -8.62
N PHE A 95 17.53 22.85 -7.35
CA PHE A 95 18.93 22.80 -6.89
C PHE A 95 19.59 21.43 -7.10
N PRO A 96 19.00 20.29 -6.72
CA PRO A 96 19.56 18.98 -7.04
C PRO A 96 19.87 18.82 -8.54
N ILE A 97 18.98 19.31 -9.41
CA ILE A 97 19.12 19.30 -10.89
C ILE A 97 20.24 20.23 -11.39
N VAL A 98 20.50 21.34 -10.71
CA VAL A 98 21.60 22.24 -11.09
C VAL A 98 22.94 21.68 -10.61
N PHE A 99 22.98 21.06 -9.44
CA PHE A 99 24.19 20.58 -8.78
C PHE A 99 24.55 19.12 -9.07
N LYS A 100 23.81 18.42 -9.93
CA LYS A 100 24.10 17.00 -10.27
C LYS A 100 24.01 16.05 -9.09
N GLN A 101 23.03 16.29 -8.21
CA GLN A 101 22.79 15.49 -7.00
C GLN A 101 21.48 14.68 -7.04
N TRP A 102 20.89 14.45 -8.21
CA TRP A 102 19.66 13.66 -8.31
C TRP A 102 19.94 12.15 -8.28
N ALA A 103 19.04 11.38 -7.67
CA ALA A 103 18.99 9.93 -7.82
C ALA A 103 18.31 9.50 -9.12
N ASN A 104 17.29 10.27 -9.54
CA ASN A 104 16.59 10.08 -10.80
C ASN A 104 16.33 11.46 -11.44
N LEU A 105 16.99 11.73 -12.58
CA LEU A 105 16.88 13.04 -13.23
C LEU A 105 15.46 13.32 -13.71
N ARG A 106 14.82 12.34 -14.33
CA ARG A 106 13.50 12.51 -14.94
C ARG A 106 12.46 12.76 -13.85
N ASP A 107 12.50 12.03 -12.75
CA ASP A 107 11.59 12.23 -11.62
C ASP A 107 11.83 13.59 -10.96
N ALA A 108 13.09 14.03 -10.81
CA ALA A 108 13.42 15.34 -10.25
C ALA A 108 12.83 16.49 -11.09
N ILE A 109 12.91 16.39 -12.43
CA ILE A 109 12.24 17.34 -13.34
C ILE A 109 10.72 17.25 -13.15
N GLY A 110 10.17 16.04 -13.05
CA GLY A 110 8.74 15.80 -12.83
C GLY A 110 8.23 16.49 -11.57
N VAL A 111 8.88 16.30 -10.42
CA VAL A 111 8.50 16.94 -9.15
C VAL A 111 8.65 18.47 -9.22
N THR A 112 9.66 18.98 -9.93
CA THR A 112 9.78 20.42 -10.19
C THR A 112 8.55 20.96 -10.94
N LEU A 113 8.09 20.24 -11.98
CA LEU A 113 6.86 20.59 -12.69
C LEU A 113 5.63 20.52 -11.76
N ARG A 114 5.56 19.55 -10.84
CA ARG A 114 4.48 19.47 -9.83
C ARG A 114 4.42 20.72 -8.96
N TYR A 115 5.55 21.15 -8.39
CA TYR A 115 5.58 22.36 -7.54
C TYR A 115 5.33 23.65 -8.32
N ALA A 116 5.80 23.74 -9.56
CA ALA A 116 5.44 24.84 -10.46
C ALA A 116 3.93 24.86 -10.74
N ASN A 117 3.30 23.70 -10.94
CA ASN A 117 1.87 23.56 -11.14
C ASN A 117 1.08 24.06 -9.93
N PHE A 118 1.44 23.61 -8.72
CA PHE A 118 0.79 24.07 -7.48
C PHE A 118 0.84 25.58 -7.36
N PHE A 119 1.99 26.17 -7.66
CA PHE A 119 2.21 27.60 -7.52
C PHE A 119 1.41 28.43 -8.53
N VAL A 120 1.33 28.02 -9.81
CA VAL A 120 0.53 28.77 -10.79
C VAL A 120 -0.96 28.69 -10.49
N VAL A 121 -1.46 27.54 -10.03
CA VAL A 121 -2.85 27.39 -9.59
C VAL A 121 -3.11 28.25 -8.35
N TYR A 122 -2.21 28.21 -7.38
CA TYR A 122 -2.24 29.08 -6.19
C TYR A 122 -2.35 30.56 -6.56
N LEU A 123 -1.50 31.06 -7.47
CA LEU A 123 -1.51 32.47 -7.91
C LEU A 123 -2.83 32.87 -8.57
N MET A 124 -3.40 32.00 -9.42
CA MET A 124 -4.69 32.26 -10.05
C MET A 124 -5.83 32.28 -9.03
N VAL A 125 -5.90 31.27 -8.15
CA VAL A 125 -6.93 31.19 -7.10
C VAL A 125 -6.86 32.41 -6.18
N LYS A 126 -5.67 32.78 -5.73
CA LYS A 126 -5.43 33.91 -4.84
C LYS A 126 -5.95 35.23 -5.41
N GLU A 127 -5.74 35.47 -6.72
CA GLU A 127 -6.21 36.68 -7.39
C GLU A 127 -7.75 36.77 -7.42
N TYR A 128 -8.42 35.66 -7.75
CA TYR A 128 -9.88 35.62 -7.78
C TYR A 128 -10.48 35.69 -6.37
N ALA A 129 -9.84 35.04 -5.39
CA ALA A 129 -10.28 34.99 -4.00
C ALA A 129 -10.31 36.35 -3.28
N GLN A 130 -9.72 37.40 -3.87
CA GLN A 130 -9.88 38.78 -3.39
C GLN A 130 -11.34 39.25 -3.36
N GLU A 131 -12.22 38.65 -4.18
CA GLU A 131 -13.66 38.89 -4.10
C GLU A 131 -14.36 37.70 -3.44
N GLU A 132 -15.14 37.99 -2.40
CA GLU A 132 -15.83 36.99 -1.58
C GLU A 132 -16.75 36.05 -2.39
N LYS A 133 -17.31 36.55 -3.50
CA LYS A 133 -18.12 35.75 -4.42
C LYS A 133 -17.31 34.60 -5.05
N TYR A 134 -16.13 34.89 -5.60
CA TYR A 134 -15.30 33.86 -6.24
C TYR A 134 -14.71 32.91 -5.20
N LYS A 135 -14.32 33.42 -4.03
CA LYS A 135 -13.89 32.59 -2.89
C LYS A 135 -14.94 31.54 -2.54
N ASN A 136 -16.21 31.95 -2.43
CA ASN A 136 -17.31 31.02 -2.16
C ASN A 136 -17.52 30.00 -3.27
N TRP A 137 -17.47 30.42 -4.54
CA TRP A 137 -17.60 29.51 -5.68
C TRP A 137 -16.47 28.47 -5.74
N ILE A 138 -15.23 28.85 -5.42
CA ILE A 138 -14.10 27.91 -5.37
C ILE A 138 -14.28 26.88 -4.25
N LEU A 139 -14.74 27.31 -3.06
CA LEU A 139 -15.09 26.37 -1.98
C LEU A 139 -16.20 25.40 -2.42
N ASP A 140 -17.22 25.89 -3.11
CA ASP A 140 -18.34 25.06 -3.60
C ASP A 140 -17.85 24.03 -4.62
N VAL A 141 -16.88 24.39 -5.47
CA VAL A 141 -16.20 23.47 -6.40
C VAL A 141 -15.50 22.34 -5.64
N PHE A 142 -14.68 22.67 -4.63
CA PHE A 142 -14.00 21.64 -3.84
C PHE A 142 -14.99 20.73 -3.10
N ILE A 143 -16.02 21.31 -2.48
CA ILE A 143 -17.06 20.52 -1.79
C ILE A 143 -17.77 19.59 -2.76
N THR A 144 -18.12 20.08 -3.95
CA THR A 144 -18.83 19.29 -4.96
C THR A 144 -17.93 18.16 -5.49
N SER A 145 -16.62 18.39 -5.63
CA SER A 145 -15.67 17.32 -5.98
C SER A 145 -15.65 16.22 -4.90
N GLY A 146 -15.64 16.59 -3.62
CA GLY A 146 -15.72 15.63 -2.50
C GLY A 146 -17.01 14.83 -2.46
N VAL A 147 -18.15 15.48 -2.71
CA VAL A 147 -19.45 14.80 -2.82
C VAL A 147 -19.46 13.84 -4.02
N GLY A 148 -18.92 14.26 -5.17
CA GLY A 148 -18.81 13.42 -6.36
C GLY A 148 -17.98 12.16 -6.10
N THR A 149 -16.79 12.30 -5.51
CA THR A 149 -15.96 11.15 -5.13
C THR A 149 -16.63 10.27 -4.08
N ALA A 150 -17.36 10.86 -3.12
CA ALA A 150 -18.06 10.09 -2.10
C ALA A 150 -19.20 9.24 -2.70
N ILE A 151 -20.04 9.84 -3.56
CA ILE A 151 -21.13 9.16 -4.24
C ILE A 151 -20.61 8.04 -5.15
N ILE A 152 -19.54 8.29 -5.91
CA ILE A 152 -18.91 7.25 -6.75
C ILE A 152 -18.46 6.06 -5.90
N GLY A 153 -17.88 6.31 -4.72
CA GLY A 153 -17.47 5.25 -3.79
C GLY A 153 -18.66 4.44 -3.26
N LEU A 154 -19.73 5.11 -2.83
CA LEU A 154 -20.94 4.43 -2.34
C LEU A 154 -21.65 3.64 -3.44
N LEU A 155 -21.72 4.17 -4.67
CA LEU A 155 -22.30 3.47 -5.81
C LEU A 155 -21.41 2.33 -6.31
N GLY A 156 -20.09 2.45 -6.18
CA GLY A 156 -19.13 1.39 -6.43
C GLY A 156 -19.34 0.21 -5.47
N ALA A 157 -19.47 0.50 -4.17
CA ALA A 157 -19.80 -0.52 -3.17
C ALA A 157 -21.17 -1.18 -3.41
N ALA A 158 -22.12 -0.47 -4.02
CA ALA A 158 -23.43 -1.01 -4.40
C ALA A 158 -23.46 -1.73 -5.76
N GLY A 159 -22.31 -1.88 -6.45
CA GLY A 159 -22.19 -2.58 -7.75
C GLY A 159 -22.62 -1.76 -8.98
N TYR A 160 -22.91 -0.46 -8.84
CA TYR A 160 -23.36 0.41 -9.94
C TYR A 160 -22.24 1.10 -10.70
N VAL A 161 -21.10 1.34 -10.05
CA VAL A 161 -19.91 1.92 -10.69
C VAL A 161 -18.84 0.85 -10.78
N LYS A 162 -18.49 0.46 -12.01
CA LYS A 162 -17.37 -0.45 -12.30
C LYS A 162 -16.14 0.38 -12.64
N LEU A 163 -15.35 0.70 -11.61
CA LEU A 163 -14.00 1.24 -11.78
C LEU A 163 -13.05 0.28 -11.06
N GLN A 164 -11.87 0.07 -11.63
CA GLN A 164 -10.81 -0.71 -10.98
C GLN A 164 -10.55 -0.12 -9.59
N ASP A 165 -10.50 -0.99 -8.58
CA ASP A 165 -10.25 -0.64 -7.18
C ASP A 165 -11.16 0.49 -6.66
N VAL A 166 -12.40 0.60 -7.15
CA VAL A 166 -13.41 1.50 -6.55
C VAL A 166 -13.73 1.11 -5.10
N VAL A 167 -13.65 -0.19 -4.85
CA VAL A 167 -13.59 -0.82 -3.53
C VAL A 167 -12.37 -1.74 -3.55
N LEU A 168 -11.34 -1.42 -2.76
CA LEU A 168 -10.13 -2.20 -2.64
C LEU A 168 -10.27 -3.18 -1.46
N GLY A 169 -10.40 -4.48 -1.77
CA GLY A 169 -10.86 -5.48 -0.80
C GLY A 169 -12.27 -5.13 -0.32
N ASN A 170 -12.43 -4.85 0.98
CA ASN A 170 -13.69 -4.38 1.56
C ASN A 170 -13.73 -2.87 1.82
N ARG A 171 -12.78 -2.09 1.28
CA ARG A 171 -12.59 -0.67 1.62
C ARG A 171 -13.00 0.22 0.47
N ILE A 172 -13.86 1.20 0.71
CA ILE A 172 -14.19 2.19 -0.32
C ILE A 172 -12.96 3.09 -0.58
N SER A 173 -12.48 3.05 -1.82
CA SER A 173 -11.37 3.87 -2.34
C SER A 173 -11.84 4.88 -3.39
N SER A 174 -13.00 4.65 -3.99
CA SER A 174 -13.58 5.49 -5.03
C SER A 174 -12.59 5.77 -6.17
N THR A 175 -12.67 6.93 -6.82
CA THR A 175 -11.82 7.35 -7.92
C THR A 175 -10.35 7.52 -7.56
N PHE A 176 -9.98 7.52 -6.27
CA PHE A 176 -8.58 7.55 -5.86
C PHE A 176 -7.90 6.19 -5.98
N GLN A 177 -8.66 5.09 -6.01
CA GLN A 177 -8.15 3.72 -5.93
C GLN A 177 -7.33 3.42 -4.67
N TYR A 178 -7.29 4.38 -3.73
CA TYR A 178 -6.57 4.25 -2.48
C TYR A 178 -7.39 4.84 -1.32
N PRO A 179 -7.82 4.01 -0.36
CA PRO A 179 -8.81 4.40 0.64
C PRO A 179 -8.29 5.42 1.66
N ASN A 180 -6.98 5.43 1.96
CA ASN A 180 -6.43 6.37 2.94
C ASN A 180 -6.42 7.81 2.41
N THR A 181 -6.08 8.00 1.13
CA THR A 181 -6.13 9.31 0.48
C THR A 181 -7.56 9.81 0.32
N LEU A 182 -8.51 8.94 -0.03
CA LEU A 182 -9.94 9.29 -0.01
C LEU A 182 -10.36 9.75 1.40
N ALA A 183 -9.97 9.03 2.45
CA ALA A 183 -10.31 9.39 3.83
C ALA A 183 -9.77 10.77 4.24
N ALA A 184 -8.49 11.05 3.94
CA ALA A 184 -7.87 12.34 4.22
C ALA A 184 -8.54 13.50 3.46
N PHE A 185 -8.88 13.27 2.19
CA PHE A 185 -9.60 14.21 1.33
C PHE A 185 -11.01 14.54 1.88
N LEU A 186 -11.81 13.51 2.18
CA LEU A 186 -13.17 13.67 2.72
C LEU A 186 -13.17 14.31 4.11
N MET A 187 -12.23 13.95 4.99
CA MET A 187 -12.07 14.57 6.31
C MET A 187 -11.79 16.07 6.20
N THR A 188 -10.89 16.46 5.29
CA THR A 188 -10.54 17.88 5.05
C THR A 188 -11.76 18.68 4.60
N LEU A 189 -12.50 18.16 3.62
CA LEU A 189 -13.71 18.81 3.09
C LEU A 189 -14.88 18.77 4.09
N PHE A 190 -14.95 17.78 4.98
CA PHE A 190 -15.94 17.74 6.05
C PHE A 190 -15.81 18.94 6.99
N PHE A 191 -14.59 19.30 7.40
CA PHE A 191 -14.41 20.50 8.24
C PHE A 191 -14.81 21.77 7.48
N ILE A 192 -14.46 21.88 6.20
CA ILE A 192 -14.83 23.03 5.35
C ILE A 192 -16.36 23.15 5.21
N THR A 193 -17.07 22.05 4.93
CA THR A 193 -18.54 22.01 4.86
C THR A 193 -19.18 22.34 6.21
N THR A 194 -18.58 21.90 7.32
CA THR A 194 -19.00 22.25 8.69
C THR A 194 -18.96 23.76 8.92
N GLY A 195 -17.92 24.46 8.47
CA GLY A 195 -17.85 25.93 8.53
C GLY A 195 -18.87 26.62 7.60
N LYS A 196 -19.00 26.14 6.35
CA LYS A 196 -19.94 26.69 5.35
C LYS A 196 -21.40 26.60 5.81
N GLN A 197 -21.85 25.44 6.28
CA GLN A 197 -23.23 25.29 6.76
C GLN A 197 -23.50 26.16 8.00
N ALA A 198 -22.48 26.38 8.84
CA ALA A 198 -22.64 27.15 10.05
C ALA A 198 -22.81 28.66 9.78
N LEU A 199 -22.15 29.19 8.74
CA LEU A 199 -22.27 30.59 8.32
C LEU A 199 -23.45 30.88 7.39
N GLU A 200 -24.00 29.86 6.71
CA GLU A 200 -25.08 30.05 5.74
C GLU A 200 -26.42 30.33 6.42
N GLU A 201 -27.09 31.40 5.99
CA GLU A 201 -28.39 31.81 6.51
C GLU A 201 -29.54 31.17 5.74
N LYS A 202 -29.36 30.91 4.43
CA LYS A 202 -30.42 30.33 3.59
C LYS A 202 -30.58 28.86 3.90
N LEU A 203 -31.72 28.49 4.48
CA LEU A 203 -32.01 27.13 4.95
C LEU A 203 -31.74 26.04 3.91
N TRP A 204 -32.12 26.25 2.64
CA TRP A 204 -31.90 25.25 1.60
C TRP A 204 -30.41 25.05 1.28
N LYS A 205 -29.60 26.12 1.23
CA LYS A 205 -28.15 26.04 1.03
C LYS A 205 -27.45 25.43 2.24
N LYS A 206 -27.91 25.81 3.44
CA LYS A 206 -27.43 25.26 4.70
C LYS A 206 -27.65 23.75 4.76
N ASN A 207 -28.86 23.28 4.41
CA ASN A 207 -29.18 21.85 4.31
C ASN A 207 -28.34 21.15 3.23
N LEU A 208 -28.07 21.82 2.10
CA LEU A 208 -27.20 21.27 1.04
C LEU A 208 -25.77 21.02 1.53
N TYR A 209 -25.13 22.02 2.18
CA TYR A 209 -23.80 21.84 2.76
C TYR A 209 -23.78 20.81 3.89
N ALA A 210 -24.83 20.78 4.71
CA ALA A 210 -24.96 19.83 5.81
C ALA A 210 -25.06 18.39 5.29
N ALA A 211 -25.87 18.17 4.24
CA ALA A 211 -26.00 16.88 3.55
C ALA A 211 -24.71 16.46 2.84
N ALA A 212 -23.97 17.41 2.24
CA ALA A 212 -22.66 17.14 1.67
C ALA A 212 -21.71 16.54 2.72
N GLY A 213 -21.62 17.15 3.91
CA GLY A 213 -20.79 16.61 4.99
C GLY A 213 -21.28 15.25 5.53
N PHE A 214 -22.59 14.99 5.55
CA PHE A 214 -23.12 13.65 5.88
C PHE A 214 -22.64 12.59 4.88
N ILE A 215 -22.78 12.85 3.57
CA ILE A 215 -22.35 11.91 2.52
C ILE A 215 -20.83 11.64 2.63
N MET A 216 -20.04 12.69 2.90
CA MET A 216 -18.60 12.56 3.11
C MET A 216 -18.27 11.67 4.32
N VAL A 217 -18.89 11.90 5.49
CA VAL A 217 -18.63 11.10 6.69
C VAL A 217 -19.14 9.66 6.55
N PHE A 218 -20.30 9.47 5.94
CA PHE A 218 -20.84 8.13 5.70
C PHE A 218 -19.88 7.31 4.83
N THR A 219 -19.39 7.89 3.74
CA THR A 219 -18.38 7.24 2.88
C THR A 219 -17.04 7.08 3.58
N PHE A 220 -16.60 8.08 4.35
CA PHE A 220 -15.36 8.08 5.12
C PHE A 220 -15.27 6.87 6.06
N ILE A 221 -16.36 6.48 6.71
CA ILE A 221 -16.37 5.31 7.61
C ILE A 221 -15.98 4.05 6.83
N PHE A 222 -16.51 3.83 5.62
CA PHE A 222 -16.21 2.65 4.80
C PHE A 222 -14.85 2.68 4.10
N THR A 223 -14.06 3.75 4.23
CA THR A 223 -12.65 3.73 3.79
C THR A 223 -11.80 2.81 4.68
N TYR A 224 -12.25 2.53 5.90
CA TYR A 224 -11.53 1.73 6.90
C TYR A 224 -10.08 2.19 7.11
N SER A 225 -9.82 3.49 6.95
CA SER A 225 -8.51 4.10 7.26
C SER A 225 -8.34 4.25 8.77
N ARG A 226 -7.52 3.39 9.38
CA ARG A 226 -7.24 3.39 10.84
C ARG A 226 -6.71 4.75 11.30
N THR A 227 -5.73 5.30 10.58
CA THR A 227 -5.18 6.63 10.85
C THR A 227 -6.27 7.69 10.84
N ALA A 228 -7.13 7.68 9.81
CA ALA A 228 -8.19 8.67 9.72
C ALA A 228 -9.23 8.52 10.83
N TRP A 229 -9.59 7.29 11.20
CA TRP A 229 -10.51 7.01 12.31
C TRP A 229 -10.00 7.50 13.67
N VAL A 230 -8.68 7.48 13.89
CA VAL A 230 -8.07 8.06 15.10
C VAL A 230 -8.03 9.58 15.03
N LEU A 231 -7.60 10.13 13.88
CA LEU A 231 -7.45 11.58 13.73
C LEU A 231 -8.79 12.32 13.70
N PHE A 232 -9.83 11.77 13.05
CA PHE A 232 -11.12 12.43 12.90
C PHE A 232 -11.76 12.89 14.23
N PRO A 233 -11.92 12.04 15.27
CA PRO A 233 -12.48 12.48 16.54
C PRO A 233 -11.57 13.50 17.27
N ILE A 234 -10.24 13.34 17.19
CA ILE A 234 -9.29 14.30 17.75
C ILE A 234 -9.50 15.68 17.11
N PHE A 235 -9.50 15.75 15.77
CA PHE A 235 -9.74 16.99 15.05
C PHE A 235 -11.17 17.52 15.26
N ALA A 236 -12.18 16.67 15.35
CA ALA A 236 -13.55 17.09 15.65
C ALA A 236 -13.64 17.79 17.01
N ILE A 237 -12.97 17.26 18.05
CA ILE A 237 -12.91 17.87 19.38
C ILE A 237 -12.08 19.17 19.36
N LEU A 238 -10.91 19.16 18.73
CA LEU A 238 -10.07 20.36 18.59
C LEU A 238 -10.82 21.49 17.86
N TYR A 239 -11.61 21.15 16.82
CA TYR A 239 -12.45 22.10 16.10
C TYR A 239 -13.48 22.77 17.03
N LEU A 240 -14.13 22.02 17.92
CA LEU A 240 -15.07 22.57 18.90
C LEU A 240 -14.38 23.53 19.89
N GLY A 241 -13.13 23.25 20.24
CA GLY A 241 -12.33 24.10 21.13
C GLY A 241 -12.04 25.48 20.53
N ILE A 242 -11.74 25.53 19.23
CA ILE A 242 -11.32 26.76 18.53
C ILE A 242 -12.49 27.63 18.04
N ILE A 243 -13.63 27.05 17.66
CA ILE A 243 -14.73 27.83 17.07
C ILE A 243 -15.40 28.75 18.09
N PRO A 244 -16.02 29.88 17.65
CA PRO A 244 -16.73 30.79 18.52
C PRO A 244 -17.80 30.09 19.37
N SER A 245 -17.95 30.49 20.64
CA SER A 245 -18.87 29.87 21.59
C SER A 245 -20.32 29.80 21.09
N ALA A 246 -20.77 30.79 20.32
CA ALA A 246 -22.09 30.82 19.69
C ALA A 246 -22.31 29.69 18.66
N MET A 247 -21.23 29.16 18.08
CA MET A 247 -21.28 28.15 17.01
C MET A 247 -21.03 26.73 17.52
N ARG A 248 -20.50 26.58 18.75
CA ARG A 248 -20.18 25.28 19.35
C ARG A 248 -21.39 24.36 19.43
N ILE A 249 -22.49 24.86 19.99
CA ILE A 249 -23.73 24.09 20.14
C ILE A 249 -24.27 23.66 18.78
N LYS A 250 -24.33 24.57 17.80
CA LYS A 250 -24.77 24.29 16.42
C LYS A 250 -23.90 23.21 15.77
N THR A 251 -22.60 23.24 16.02
CA THR A 251 -21.64 22.26 15.49
C THR A 251 -21.77 20.89 16.16
N ILE A 252 -21.94 20.84 17.49
CA ILE A 252 -22.16 19.58 18.20
C ILE A 252 -23.45 18.90 17.71
N PHE A 253 -24.54 19.65 17.60
CA PHE A 253 -25.79 19.12 17.05
C PHE A 253 -25.65 18.67 15.60
N TYR A 254 -24.84 19.35 14.78
CA TYR A 254 -24.51 18.90 13.44
C TYR A 254 -23.73 17.57 13.46
N TYR A 255 -22.72 17.43 14.32
CA TYR A 255 -21.97 16.18 14.46
C TYR A 255 -22.85 15.02 14.94
N ILE A 256 -23.78 15.26 15.87
CA ILE A 256 -24.78 14.27 16.30
C ILE A 256 -25.68 13.88 15.12
N ALA A 257 -26.18 14.88 14.38
CA ALA A 257 -27.03 14.66 13.23
C ALA A 257 -26.33 13.83 12.15
N VAL A 258 -25.02 13.99 11.95
CA VAL A 258 -24.22 13.18 11.01
C VAL A 258 -23.95 11.78 11.57
N GLY A 259 -23.51 11.69 12.83
CA GLY A 259 -23.05 10.43 13.43
C GLY A 259 -24.17 9.42 13.69
N LEU A 260 -25.33 9.86 14.17
CA LEU A 260 -26.42 8.96 14.54
C LEU A 260 -27.02 8.18 13.35
N PRO A 261 -27.45 8.83 12.24
CA PRO A 261 -27.79 8.16 11.00
C PRO A 261 -26.69 7.26 10.46
N SER A 262 -25.43 7.71 10.50
CA SER A 262 -24.31 6.93 9.99
C SER A 262 -24.20 5.61 10.75
N LEU A 263 -24.19 5.65 12.09
CA LEU A 263 -24.11 4.48 12.97
C LEU A 263 -25.26 3.50 12.73
N LEU A 264 -26.50 3.99 12.66
CA LEU A 264 -27.69 3.14 12.44
C LEU A 264 -27.69 2.43 11.09
N LEU A 265 -27.05 3.02 10.08
CA LEU A 265 -27.05 2.52 8.71
C LEU A 265 -25.76 1.76 8.33
N LEU A 266 -24.77 1.65 9.23
CA LEU A 266 -23.53 0.92 8.96
C LEU A 266 -23.79 -0.55 8.61
N GLN A 267 -24.51 -1.27 9.48
CA GLN A 267 -24.81 -2.68 9.27
C GLN A 267 -25.71 -2.92 8.05
N PRO A 268 -26.86 -2.20 7.88
CA PRO A 268 -27.69 -2.37 6.70
C PRO A 268 -26.93 -2.13 5.39
N PHE A 269 -26.10 -1.08 5.32
CA PHE A 269 -25.31 -0.82 4.12
C PHE A 269 -24.33 -1.96 3.83
N THR A 270 -23.54 -2.36 4.83
CA THR A 270 -22.53 -3.43 4.67
C THR A 270 -23.16 -4.76 4.24
N ASN A 271 -24.31 -5.12 4.81
CA ASN A 271 -25.02 -6.35 4.44
C ASN A 271 -25.47 -6.35 2.97
N TYR A 272 -25.75 -5.17 2.40
CA TYR A 272 -26.19 -5.02 1.02
C TYR A 272 -25.05 -4.74 0.04
N THR A 273 -23.82 -4.62 0.51
CA THR A 273 -22.61 -4.37 -0.31
C THR A 273 -21.56 -5.48 -0.15
N SER A 274 -21.93 -6.63 0.42
CA SER A 274 -21.02 -7.77 0.62
C SER A 274 -20.70 -8.51 -0.68
N ASN A 275 -21.53 -8.38 -1.71
CA ASN A 275 -21.27 -8.87 -3.07
C ASN A 275 -21.19 -7.67 -4.03
N ILE A 276 -19.97 -7.35 -4.48
CA ILE A 276 -19.69 -6.16 -5.31
C ILE A 276 -20.08 -6.41 -6.78
N GLU A 277 -20.14 -7.66 -7.21
CA GLU A 277 -20.45 -8.01 -8.61
C GLU A 277 -21.94 -7.81 -8.95
N GLU A 278 -22.80 -7.95 -7.95
CA GLU A 278 -24.23 -7.76 -8.07
C GLU A 278 -24.65 -6.33 -7.72
N LYS A 279 -25.53 -5.77 -8.57
CA LYS A 279 -26.15 -4.47 -8.29
C LYS A 279 -27.10 -4.62 -7.12
N SER A 280 -26.94 -3.74 -6.13
CA SER A 280 -27.78 -3.74 -4.92
C SER A 280 -28.63 -2.47 -4.82
N PRO A 281 -29.88 -2.46 -5.34
CA PRO A 281 -30.82 -1.35 -5.14
C PRO A 281 -31.07 -1.04 -3.66
N ARG A 282 -31.00 -2.07 -2.80
CA ARG A 282 -31.18 -1.93 -1.35
C ARG A 282 -30.05 -1.11 -0.72
N ALA A 283 -28.80 -1.27 -1.15
CA ALA A 283 -27.69 -0.44 -0.68
C ALA A 283 -27.89 1.04 -1.05
N VAL A 284 -28.34 1.32 -2.28
CA VAL A 284 -28.66 2.69 -2.72
C VAL A 284 -29.82 3.27 -1.90
N LEU A 285 -30.86 2.48 -1.65
CA LEU A 285 -31.99 2.88 -0.81
C LEU A 285 -31.55 3.21 0.62
N VAL A 286 -30.61 2.46 1.20
CA VAL A 286 -30.02 2.76 2.52
C VAL A 286 -29.37 4.14 2.53
N VAL A 287 -28.61 4.50 1.50
CA VAL A 287 -27.99 5.84 1.39
C VAL A 287 -29.07 6.93 1.31
N VAL A 288 -30.10 6.75 0.50
CA VAL A 288 -31.21 7.71 0.34
C VAL A 288 -31.98 7.88 1.66
N ILE A 289 -32.29 6.78 2.35
CA ILE A 289 -32.90 6.80 3.68
C ILE A 289 -31.99 7.52 4.68
N GLY A 290 -30.68 7.29 4.60
CA GLY A 290 -29.69 7.99 5.42
C GLY A 290 -29.70 9.49 5.24
N ILE A 291 -29.73 9.97 3.99
CA ILE A 291 -29.82 11.41 3.69
C ILE A 291 -31.15 11.99 4.23
N ALA A 292 -32.27 11.29 4.03
CA ALA A 292 -33.58 11.75 4.51
C ALA A 292 -33.64 11.79 6.05
N MET A 293 -33.17 10.74 6.73
CA MET A 293 -33.08 10.66 8.19
C MET A 293 -32.15 11.75 8.74
N PHE A 294 -30.98 11.94 8.13
CA PHE A 294 -30.05 13.01 8.45
C PHE A 294 -30.72 14.39 8.35
N LEU A 295 -31.36 14.70 7.22
CA LEU A 295 -32.02 15.99 7.01
C LEU A 295 -33.16 16.25 8.00
N GLY A 296 -33.93 15.20 8.33
CA GLY A 296 -34.99 15.28 9.34
C GLY A 296 -34.44 15.60 10.73
N ILE A 297 -33.43 14.84 11.18
CA ILE A 297 -32.76 15.06 12.48
C ILE A 297 -32.10 16.44 12.51
N TYR A 298 -31.32 16.79 11.48
CA TYR A 298 -30.63 18.07 11.38
C TYR A 298 -31.61 19.25 11.46
N THR A 299 -32.68 19.23 10.67
CA THR A 299 -33.69 20.31 10.65
C THR A 299 -34.43 20.39 11.99
N GLY A 300 -34.78 19.25 12.59
CA GLY A 300 -35.39 19.18 13.92
C GLY A 300 -34.48 19.78 15.01
N LEU A 301 -33.20 19.44 15.00
CA LEU A 301 -32.22 20.00 15.93
C LEU A 301 -32.02 21.51 15.73
N GLN A 302 -32.01 22.00 14.48
CA GLN A 302 -31.95 23.44 14.20
C GLN A 302 -33.16 24.18 14.79
N PHE A 303 -34.36 23.62 14.66
CA PHE A 303 -35.57 24.19 15.25
C PHE A 303 -35.50 24.25 16.79
N VAL A 304 -34.97 23.20 17.42
CA VAL A 304 -34.73 23.16 18.87
C VAL A 304 -33.73 24.23 19.30
N ILE A 305 -32.62 24.39 18.59
CA ILE A 305 -31.61 25.43 18.88
C ILE A 305 -32.23 26.82 18.78
N GLN A 306 -33.01 27.10 17.73
CA GLN A 306 -33.64 28.40 17.52
C GLN A 306 -34.60 28.78 18.65
N LYS A 307 -35.32 27.81 19.22
CA LYS A 307 -36.19 28.03 20.39
C LYS A 307 -35.41 28.25 21.69
N LEU A 308 -34.24 27.64 21.83
CA LEU A 308 -33.44 27.66 23.07
C LEU A 308 -32.49 28.86 23.19
N GLU A 309 -32.12 29.49 22.07
CA GLU A 309 -31.09 30.55 21.97
C GLU A 309 -31.37 31.82 22.80
N ASN A 310 -32.54 31.99 23.44
CA ASN A 310 -32.91 33.23 24.14
C ASN A 310 -33.01 33.17 25.68
N LYS A 311 -33.04 32.01 26.37
CA LYS A 311 -33.25 31.99 27.86
C LYS A 311 -32.53 30.92 28.70
N HIS A 312 -31.94 29.86 28.13
CA HIS A 312 -31.55 28.67 28.94
C HIS A 312 -30.23 27.96 28.57
N LEU A 313 -29.15 28.69 28.26
CA LEU A 313 -27.82 28.11 27.94
C LEU A 313 -27.33 26.99 28.88
N LYS A 314 -27.50 27.13 30.21
CA LYS A 314 -27.14 26.06 31.18
C LYS A 314 -27.92 24.77 30.96
N LYS A 315 -29.23 24.85 30.65
CA LYS A 315 -30.06 23.66 30.38
C LYS A 315 -29.68 22.99 29.06
N ILE A 316 -29.19 23.76 28.08
CA ILE A 316 -28.70 23.24 26.79
C ILE A 316 -27.40 22.44 27.00
N TYR A 317 -26.46 22.94 27.79
CA TYR A 317 -25.22 22.20 28.10
C TYR A 317 -25.50 20.93 28.91
N ILE A 318 -26.45 20.96 29.84
CA ILE A 318 -26.91 19.75 30.55
C ILE A 318 -27.54 18.76 29.57
N GLY A 319 -28.41 19.22 28.67
CA GLY A 319 -29.00 18.36 27.63
C GLY A 319 -27.96 17.79 26.65
N LEU A 320 -26.93 18.56 26.29
CA LEU A 320 -25.81 18.09 25.48
C LEU A 320 -24.98 17.03 26.20
N ALA A 321 -24.68 17.23 27.48
CA ALA A 321 -24.02 16.21 28.29
C ALA A 321 -24.86 14.93 28.35
N SER A 322 -26.18 15.04 28.51
CA SER A 322 -27.09 13.89 28.43
C SER A 322 -27.06 13.21 27.06
N ILE A 323 -27.02 13.95 25.95
CA ILE A 323 -26.93 13.37 24.60
C ILE A 323 -25.59 12.67 24.37
N VAL A 324 -24.48 13.24 24.83
CA VAL A 324 -23.16 12.59 24.75
C VAL A 324 -23.17 11.29 25.56
N VAL A 325 -23.78 11.30 26.75
CA VAL A 325 -23.96 10.09 27.57
C VAL A 325 -24.84 9.07 26.84
N ILE A 326 -25.97 9.49 26.25
CA ILE A 326 -26.83 8.61 25.44
C ILE A 326 -26.06 8.03 24.24
N PHE A 327 -25.25 8.83 23.55
CA PHE A 327 -24.47 8.38 22.42
C PHE A 327 -23.36 7.40 22.85
N ALA A 328 -22.70 7.67 23.97
CA ALA A 328 -21.73 6.75 24.57
C ALA A 328 -22.40 5.43 24.99
N ILE A 329 -23.61 5.50 25.57
CA ILE A 329 -24.44 4.32 25.87
C ILE A 329 -24.77 3.58 24.58
N LEU A 330 -25.28 4.24 23.54
CA LEU A 330 -25.63 3.61 22.26
C LEU A 330 -24.43 2.92 21.60
N ILE A 331 -23.26 3.56 21.60
CA ILE A 331 -22.01 2.94 21.12
C ILE A 331 -21.69 1.72 21.97
N THR A 332 -21.67 1.87 23.30
CA THR A 332 -21.34 0.77 24.23
C THR A 332 -22.30 -0.40 24.05
N THR A 333 -23.60 -0.13 23.94
CA THR A 333 -24.64 -1.11 23.64
C THR A 333 -24.42 -1.76 22.28
N ALA A 334 -24.10 -0.99 21.22
CA ALA A 334 -23.80 -1.54 19.90
C ALA A 334 -22.58 -2.48 19.92
N PHE A 335 -21.55 -2.18 20.71
CA PHE A 335 -20.38 -3.04 20.94
C PHE A 335 -20.64 -4.21 21.90
N ASN A 336 -21.82 -4.30 22.52
CA ASN A 336 -22.17 -5.38 23.44
C ASN A 336 -23.32 -6.26 22.92
N MET A 337 -24.14 -5.77 22.00
CA MET A 337 -25.21 -6.55 21.38
C MET A 337 -24.66 -7.43 20.27
N THR A 338 -24.51 -8.71 20.60
CA THR A 338 -24.11 -9.76 19.67
C THR A 338 -25.31 -10.47 19.06
N LYS A 339 -25.07 -11.18 17.97
CA LYS A 339 -25.99 -12.13 17.34
C LYS A 339 -25.23 -13.41 16.98
N PRO A 340 -25.91 -14.54 16.75
CA PRO A 340 -25.26 -15.74 16.25
C PRO A 340 -24.47 -15.45 14.96
N LEU A 341 -23.30 -16.08 14.83
CA LEU A 341 -22.48 -16.00 13.65
C LEU A 341 -22.85 -17.15 12.72
N THR A 342 -23.45 -16.82 11.58
CA THR A 342 -23.79 -17.82 10.56
C THR A 342 -22.88 -17.68 9.35
N PHE A 343 -22.24 -18.78 8.99
CA PHE A 343 -21.62 -18.98 7.68
C PHE A 343 -22.50 -19.94 6.87
N ASP A 344 -22.76 -19.58 5.61
CA ASP A 344 -23.73 -20.28 4.77
C ASP A 344 -23.17 -20.46 3.36
N ASN A 345 -22.74 -21.69 3.07
CA ASN A 345 -22.22 -22.13 1.78
C ASN A 345 -23.20 -23.05 1.02
N THR A 346 -24.46 -23.12 1.45
CA THR A 346 -25.47 -24.04 0.86
C THR A 346 -25.78 -23.75 -0.62
N ASN A 347 -25.58 -22.50 -1.07
CA ASN A 347 -25.85 -22.09 -2.45
C ASN A 347 -24.57 -21.84 -3.27
N VAL A 348 -23.42 -22.33 -2.82
CA VAL A 348 -22.13 -22.14 -3.48
C VAL A 348 -21.68 -23.46 -4.11
N THR A 349 -21.13 -23.41 -5.32
CA THR A 349 -20.69 -24.59 -6.08
C THR A 349 -19.19 -24.90 -5.94
N GLU A 350 -18.41 -23.97 -5.38
CA GLU A 350 -16.97 -24.07 -5.16
C GLU A 350 -16.64 -23.71 -3.70
N ASP A 351 -15.46 -24.12 -3.23
CA ASP A 351 -14.98 -23.80 -1.89
C ASP A 351 -15.00 -22.30 -1.64
N ARG A 352 -15.74 -21.90 -0.60
CA ARG A 352 -15.83 -20.52 -0.13
C ARG A 352 -15.38 -20.44 1.31
N HIS A 353 -14.18 -19.91 1.50
CA HIS A 353 -13.63 -19.63 2.82
C HIS A 353 -14.38 -18.48 3.51
N ASN A 354 -15.27 -18.83 4.44
CA ASN A 354 -15.81 -17.92 5.44
C ASN A 354 -15.01 -18.06 6.73
N GLN A 355 -14.48 -16.96 7.23
CA GLN A 355 -13.65 -16.97 8.43
C GLN A 355 -13.82 -15.69 9.25
N ILE A 356 -13.82 -15.84 10.57
CA ILE A 356 -13.49 -14.75 11.51
C ILE A 356 -12.39 -15.21 12.47
N HIS A 357 -11.72 -14.26 13.09
CA HIS A 357 -10.87 -14.56 14.24
C HIS A 357 -11.08 -13.57 15.38
N ARG A 358 -10.78 -14.02 16.59
CA ARG A 358 -10.85 -13.22 17.82
C ARG A 358 -9.54 -13.34 18.58
N ILE A 359 -8.98 -12.18 18.92
CA ILE A 359 -7.75 -12.09 19.71
C ILE A 359 -8.14 -11.96 21.18
N ILE A 360 -7.57 -12.81 22.01
CA ILE A 360 -7.68 -12.76 23.47
C ILE A 360 -6.28 -12.44 24.00
N ARG A 361 -6.17 -11.38 24.79
CA ARG A 361 -4.90 -10.90 25.35
C ARG A 361 -4.83 -11.23 26.84
N ASN A 362 -3.61 -11.29 27.36
CA ASN A 362 -3.30 -11.55 28.77
C ASN A 362 -3.80 -12.94 29.20
N VAL A 363 -3.50 -13.95 28.40
CA VAL A 363 -3.67 -15.35 28.81
C VAL A 363 -2.44 -15.80 29.61
N GLU A 364 -2.61 -16.81 30.44
CA GLU A 364 -1.52 -17.39 31.22
C GLU A 364 -0.79 -18.45 30.36
N ALA A 365 0.53 -18.45 30.47
CA ALA A 365 1.38 -19.47 29.87
C ALA A 365 1.28 -20.80 30.63
N ASN A 366 1.48 -21.93 29.96
CA ASN A 366 1.35 -23.29 30.53
C ASN A 366 0.03 -23.55 31.26
N GLN A 367 -1.06 -22.94 30.82
CA GLN A 367 -2.38 -23.05 31.44
C GLN A 367 -3.31 -23.88 30.56
N ASP A 368 -4.03 -24.80 31.20
CA ASP A 368 -5.10 -25.55 30.56
C ASP A 368 -6.36 -24.69 30.44
N TYR A 369 -6.88 -24.59 29.22
CA TYR A 369 -8.11 -23.89 28.89
C TYR A 369 -9.10 -24.80 28.18
N ASN A 370 -10.38 -24.47 28.32
CA ASN A 370 -11.49 -25.08 27.60
C ASN A 370 -12.19 -24.03 26.74
N LEU A 371 -12.19 -24.23 25.42
CA LEU A 371 -13.03 -23.46 24.51
C LEU A 371 -14.40 -24.13 24.41
N GLN A 372 -15.39 -23.55 25.09
CA GLN A 372 -16.78 -23.95 24.97
C GLN A 372 -17.42 -23.24 23.77
N ILE A 373 -18.07 -23.99 22.89
CA ILE A 373 -18.88 -23.46 21.79
C ILE A 373 -20.29 -24.02 21.84
N ASP A 374 -21.25 -23.29 21.28
CA ASP A 374 -22.60 -23.76 20.99
C ASP A 374 -22.84 -23.58 19.48
N VAL A 375 -23.02 -24.68 18.75
CA VAL A 375 -22.98 -24.69 17.29
C VAL A 375 -24.14 -25.50 16.69
N ASP A 376 -24.74 -24.97 15.63
CA ASP A 376 -25.69 -25.69 14.78
C ASP A 376 -25.12 -25.76 13.35
N ALA A 377 -24.93 -26.96 12.83
CA ALA A 377 -24.24 -27.25 11.59
C ALA A 377 -25.09 -28.14 10.66
N ILE A 378 -24.95 -27.91 9.36
CA ILE A 378 -25.53 -28.70 8.27
C ILE A 378 -24.38 -29.03 7.30
N SER A 379 -24.30 -30.28 6.87
CA SER A 379 -23.35 -30.77 5.88
C SER A 379 -24.02 -31.85 5.02
N ASP A 380 -23.89 -31.74 3.70
CA ASP A 380 -24.55 -32.63 2.74
C ASP A 380 -23.65 -33.79 2.27
N GLU A 381 -22.33 -33.75 2.52
CA GLU A 381 -21.36 -34.74 2.04
C GLU A 381 -20.48 -35.37 3.14
N GLU A 382 -20.20 -36.67 3.02
CA GLU A 382 -19.29 -37.41 3.92
C GLU A 382 -17.82 -36.99 3.70
N GLY A 383 -17.15 -36.55 4.77
CA GLY A 383 -15.73 -36.14 4.75
C GLY A 383 -15.47 -34.62 4.64
N GLN A 384 -16.53 -33.81 4.49
CA GLN A 384 -16.44 -32.35 4.54
C GLN A 384 -16.83 -31.85 5.94
N TRP A 385 -15.94 -31.14 6.62
CA TRP A 385 -16.26 -30.58 7.94
C TRP A 385 -17.12 -29.32 7.80
N PRO A 386 -18.28 -29.21 8.49
CA PRO A 386 -19.12 -28.02 8.42
C PRO A 386 -18.50 -26.82 9.12
N TRP A 387 -17.56 -27.04 10.04
CA TRP A 387 -16.81 -25.99 10.70
C TRP A 387 -15.43 -26.44 11.14
N ARG A 388 -14.50 -25.48 11.26
CA ARG A 388 -13.17 -25.70 11.83
C ARG A 388 -12.85 -24.58 12.80
N ILE A 389 -12.24 -24.95 13.92
CA ILE A 389 -11.68 -24.02 14.90
C ILE A 389 -10.17 -24.19 14.94
N LYS A 390 -9.45 -23.08 14.88
CA LYS A 390 -8.00 -23.06 15.11
C LYS A 390 -7.67 -22.09 16.23
N VAL A 391 -6.82 -22.50 17.16
CA VAL A 391 -6.29 -21.62 18.22
C VAL A 391 -4.79 -21.52 18.01
N TYR A 392 -4.31 -20.29 17.89
CA TYR A 392 -2.89 -19.98 17.85
C TYR A 392 -2.49 -19.23 19.11
N GLY A 393 -1.33 -19.55 19.65
CA GLY A 393 -0.63 -18.81 20.69
C GLY A 393 0.35 -17.83 20.05
N PHE A 394 0.56 -16.68 20.69
CA PHE A 394 1.61 -15.74 20.34
C PHE A 394 2.47 -15.46 21.55
N ASP A 395 3.79 -15.48 21.35
CA ASP A 395 4.77 -15.10 22.36
C ASP A 395 4.92 -13.58 22.49
N GLY A 396 5.81 -13.14 23.39
CA GLY A 396 6.12 -11.73 23.62
C GLY A 396 6.81 -11.04 22.42
N GLU A 397 7.45 -11.80 21.53
CA GLU A 397 8.09 -11.31 20.31
C GLU A 397 7.11 -11.24 19.12
N GLY A 398 5.95 -11.90 19.24
CA GLY A 398 4.90 -11.97 18.23
C GLY A 398 5.02 -13.16 17.28
N GLN A 399 5.86 -14.16 17.57
CA GLN A 399 5.87 -15.43 16.84
C GLN A 399 4.58 -16.20 17.10
N GLN A 400 4.09 -16.89 16.08
CA GLN A 400 2.81 -17.60 16.10
C GLN A 400 3.02 -19.11 16.17
N HIS A 401 2.43 -19.76 17.17
CA HIS A 401 2.43 -21.23 17.30
C HIS A 401 1.00 -21.77 17.26
N THR A 402 0.80 -22.94 16.67
CA THR A 402 -0.52 -23.58 16.63
C THR A 402 -0.74 -24.36 17.92
N LEU A 403 -1.77 -24.01 18.69
CA LEU A 403 -2.14 -24.70 19.93
C LEU A 403 -3.24 -25.75 19.69
N LEU A 404 -4.16 -25.46 18.77
CA LEU A 404 -5.29 -26.34 18.49
C LEU A 404 -5.75 -26.20 17.04
N THR A 405 -6.11 -27.32 16.42
CA THR A 405 -6.95 -27.35 15.22
C THR A 405 -7.99 -28.45 15.39
N ARG A 406 -9.28 -28.09 15.38
CA ARG A 406 -10.40 -29.03 15.50
C ARG A 406 -11.37 -28.83 14.34
N ASN A 407 -11.71 -29.93 13.67
CA ASN A 407 -12.77 -29.98 12.67
C ASN A 407 -14.04 -30.53 13.30
N GLY A 408 -15.19 -29.96 12.96
CA GLY A 408 -16.49 -30.48 13.34
C GLY A 408 -16.91 -31.68 12.51
N GLU A 409 -17.70 -32.58 13.11
CA GLU A 409 -18.33 -33.70 12.41
C GLU A 409 -19.72 -33.33 11.87
N ASN A 410 -20.24 -34.10 10.90
CA ASN A 410 -21.48 -33.77 10.15
C ASN A 410 -22.75 -33.67 11.02
N GLU A 411 -22.75 -34.23 12.23
CA GLU A 411 -23.89 -34.20 13.17
C GLU A 411 -23.55 -33.56 14.53
N GLU A 412 -22.36 -32.97 14.67
CA GLU A 412 -21.88 -32.40 15.94
C GLU A 412 -22.54 -31.04 16.20
N ASN A 413 -23.64 -31.06 16.95
CA ASN A 413 -24.48 -29.90 17.27
C ASN A 413 -24.63 -29.68 18.78
N GLY A 414 -24.93 -28.45 19.17
CA GLY A 414 -25.11 -28.03 20.56
C GLY A 414 -23.81 -27.63 21.24
N LYS A 415 -23.76 -27.83 22.56
CA LYS A 415 -22.65 -27.37 23.39
C LYS A 415 -21.49 -28.35 23.38
N ILE A 416 -20.34 -27.90 22.88
CA ILE A 416 -19.11 -28.67 22.75
C ILE A 416 -18.01 -27.98 23.58
N LEU A 417 -17.25 -28.77 24.32
CA LEU A 417 -16.06 -28.33 25.06
C LEU A 417 -14.81 -28.83 24.35
N ILE A 418 -13.88 -27.91 24.08
CA ILE A 418 -12.66 -28.20 23.33
C ILE A 418 -11.45 -27.81 24.21
N PRO A 419 -10.79 -28.78 24.86
CA PRO A 419 -9.62 -28.51 25.69
C PRO A 419 -8.39 -28.18 24.83
N PHE A 420 -7.53 -27.29 25.33
CA PHE A 420 -6.20 -27.02 24.80
C PHE A 420 -5.30 -26.39 25.89
N THR A 421 -3.99 -26.47 25.72
CA THR A 421 -3.00 -25.94 26.66
C THR A 421 -2.18 -24.84 25.97
N THR A 422 -1.84 -23.77 26.69
CA THR A 422 -0.92 -22.73 26.21
C THR A 422 0.54 -23.12 26.40
N ASN A 423 1.45 -22.59 25.56
CA ASN A 423 2.89 -22.80 25.71
C ASN A 423 3.49 -21.92 26.81
N GLU A 424 4.76 -22.14 27.16
CA GLU A 424 5.53 -21.42 28.19
C GLU A 424 5.65 -19.92 27.97
N ASP A 425 5.56 -19.50 26.72
CA ASP A 425 5.75 -18.14 26.24
C ASP A 425 4.46 -17.46 25.77
N THR A 426 3.33 -18.18 25.78
CA THR A 426 2.07 -17.68 25.20
C THR A 426 1.49 -16.53 26.02
N GLU A 427 1.44 -15.33 25.43
CA GLU A 427 0.82 -14.14 26.04
C GLU A 427 -0.56 -13.81 25.45
N LYS A 428 -0.82 -14.25 24.22
CA LYS A 428 -2.05 -13.95 23.46
C LYS A 428 -2.54 -15.18 22.71
N LEU A 429 -3.86 -15.27 22.53
CA LEU A 429 -4.51 -16.26 21.68
C LEU A 429 -5.18 -15.59 20.48
N ALA A 430 -5.13 -16.26 19.32
CA ALA A 430 -6.05 -15.99 18.21
C ALA A 430 -6.89 -17.23 17.92
N ILE A 431 -8.21 -17.09 18.08
CA ILE A 431 -9.18 -18.16 17.85
C ILE A 431 -9.90 -17.88 16.53
N TYR A 432 -9.75 -18.78 15.57
CA TYR A 432 -10.33 -18.74 14.24
C TYR A 432 -11.55 -19.65 14.17
N PHE A 433 -12.60 -19.17 13.51
CA PHE A 433 -13.82 -19.91 13.20
C PHE A 433 -13.98 -19.94 11.69
N ASP A 434 -13.98 -21.13 11.10
CA ASP A 434 -13.91 -21.35 9.66
C ASP A 434 -15.09 -22.19 9.16
N ASN A 435 -15.51 -21.91 7.92
CA ASN A 435 -16.42 -22.72 7.12
C ASN A 435 -16.03 -22.59 5.64
N VAL A 436 -15.82 -23.70 4.92
CA VAL A 436 -15.15 -23.68 3.60
C VAL A 436 -15.96 -24.37 2.51
N TYR A 437 -16.45 -25.57 2.75
CA TYR A 437 -16.94 -26.41 1.66
C TYR A 437 -18.36 -26.05 1.18
N PRO A 438 -18.68 -26.29 -0.11
CA PRO A 438 -20.04 -26.25 -0.65
C PRO A 438 -21.04 -27.07 0.16
N GLY A 439 -22.32 -26.68 0.17
CA GLY A 439 -23.38 -27.46 0.86
C GLY A 439 -23.32 -27.38 2.39
N THR A 440 -22.28 -26.77 2.97
CA THR A 440 -22.16 -26.62 4.42
C THR A 440 -22.78 -25.33 4.93
N LYS A 441 -23.30 -25.37 6.15
CA LYS A 441 -23.76 -24.20 6.90
C LYS A 441 -23.46 -24.39 8.36
N VAL A 442 -22.92 -23.37 9.02
CA VAL A 442 -22.69 -23.39 10.46
C VAL A 442 -23.19 -22.11 11.10
N THR A 443 -23.87 -22.23 12.23
CA THR A 443 -24.23 -21.13 13.11
C THR A 443 -23.59 -21.34 14.47
N PHE A 444 -22.63 -20.48 14.80
CA PHE A 444 -22.07 -20.41 16.14
C PHE A 444 -22.96 -19.48 16.98
N ASN A 445 -23.69 -20.07 17.91
CA ASN A 445 -24.58 -19.37 18.83
C ASN A 445 -23.80 -18.72 19.97
N GLU A 446 -22.78 -19.41 20.47
CA GLU A 446 -21.99 -18.99 21.63
C GLU A 446 -20.54 -19.51 21.53
N ALA A 447 -19.59 -18.74 22.07
CA ALA A 447 -18.22 -19.19 22.28
C ALA A 447 -17.66 -18.56 23.56
N ARG A 448 -17.07 -19.37 24.44
CA ARG A 448 -16.51 -18.94 25.73
C ARG A 448 -15.18 -19.64 25.98
N LEU A 449 -14.20 -18.87 26.43
CA LEU A 449 -12.96 -19.40 26.97
C LEU A 449 -13.09 -19.59 28.47
N LEU A 450 -12.88 -20.81 28.94
CA LEU A 450 -12.95 -21.21 30.34
C LEU A 450 -11.58 -21.74 30.79
N THR A 451 -11.28 -21.68 32.08
CA THR A 451 -10.17 -22.42 32.67
C THR A 451 -10.50 -23.92 32.78
N ASP A 452 -9.52 -24.73 33.18
CA ASP A 452 -9.67 -26.10 33.63
C ASP A 452 -10.70 -26.26 34.78
N LEU A 453 -10.79 -25.25 35.65
CA LEU A 453 -11.78 -25.16 36.75
C LEU A 453 -13.16 -24.64 36.31
N GLU A 454 -13.44 -24.58 35.00
CA GLU A 454 -14.66 -24.03 34.39
C GLU A 454 -14.93 -22.55 34.71
N GLU A 455 -13.92 -21.79 35.16
CA GLU A 455 -14.07 -20.35 35.39
C GLU A 455 -14.06 -19.58 34.07
N LEU A 456 -14.98 -18.63 33.90
CA LEU A 456 -15.07 -17.84 32.68
C LEU A 456 -13.91 -16.85 32.56
N VAL A 457 -12.98 -17.13 31.64
CA VAL A 457 -11.89 -16.24 31.26
C VAL A 457 -12.40 -15.16 30.31
N LYS A 458 -13.12 -15.58 29.25
CA LYS A 458 -13.59 -14.65 28.22
C LYS A 458 -14.85 -15.13 27.53
N ASP A 459 -15.86 -14.26 27.49
CA ASP A 459 -16.98 -14.38 26.56
C ASP A 459 -16.58 -13.86 25.17
N ILE A 460 -16.55 -14.75 24.18
CA ILE A 460 -16.02 -14.48 22.83
C ILE A 460 -17.17 -13.98 21.95
N LYS A 461 -17.18 -12.67 21.69
CA LYS A 461 -18.20 -12.03 20.84
C LYS A 461 -18.04 -12.44 19.38
N LEU A 462 -18.88 -13.36 18.90
CA LEU A 462 -18.79 -13.94 17.55
C LEU A 462 -19.24 -12.99 16.44
N SER A 463 -20.44 -12.40 16.52
CA SER A 463 -20.93 -11.42 15.55
C SER A 463 -21.68 -10.29 16.24
N TYR A 464 -21.65 -9.08 15.67
CA TYR A 464 -22.27 -7.88 16.24
C TYR A 464 -23.54 -7.52 15.49
N GLN A 465 -24.57 -7.06 16.20
CA GLN A 465 -25.85 -6.74 15.58
C GLN A 465 -25.81 -5.43 14.77
N PHE A 466 -25.07 -4.43 15.25
CA PHE A 466 -25.04 -3.08 14.68
C PHE A 466 -23.69 -2.66 14.11
N ILE A 467 -22.65 -3.48 14.30
CA ILE A 467 -21.28 -3.16 13.89
C ILE A 467 -20.82 -4.20 12.86
N PRO A 468 -20.45 -3.77 11.64
CA PRO A 468 -19.95 -4.68 10.63
C PRO A 468 -18.66 -5.38 11.07
N GLU A 469 -18.52 -6.65 10.69
CA GLU A 469 -17.33 -7.46 11.02
C GLU A 469 -16.04 -6.82 10.51
N ASN A 470 -16.07 -6.15 9.35
CA ASN A 470 -14.93 -5.41 8.82
C ASN A 470 -14.43 -4.29 9.74
N ILE A 471 -15.31 -3.68 10.56
CA ILE A 471 -14.92 -2.68 11.55
C ILE A 471 -14.24 -3.37 12.74
N ILE A 472 -14.81 -4.49 13.18
CA ILE A 472 -14.28 -5.29 14.30
C ILE A 472 -12.90 -5.85 13.97
N SER A 473 -12.72 -6.45 12.80
CA SER A 473 -11.42 -6.95 12.35
C SER A 473 -10.39 -5.82 12.25
N ARG A 474 -10.79 -4.61 11.83
CA ARG A 474 -9.89 -3.44 11.78
C ARG A 474 -9.46 -2.94 13.16
N ILE A 475 -10.30 -3.08 14.18
CA ILE A 475 -10.01 -2.68 15.57
C ILE A 475 -9.24 -3.77 16.32
N ASN A 476 -9.58 -5.05 16.14
CA ASN A 476 -8.94 -6.15 16.83
C ASN A 476 -7.49 -6.35 16.37
N VAL A 477 -7.23 -6.08 15.09
CA VAL A 477 -5.90 -6.12 14.47
C VAL A 477 -5.13 -4.80 14.78
N LEU A 478 -5.22 -4.25 16.00
CA LEU A 478 -4.42 -3.12 16.50
C LEU A 478 -3.30 -3.63 17.42
N ASP A 479 -2.54 -4.63 16.96
CA ASP A 479 -1.29 -5.05 17.60
C ASP A 479 -0.12 -4.25 17.01
N LEU A 480 0.77 -3.78 17.90
CA LEU A 480 1.94 -2.97 17.57
C LEU A 480 3.01 -3.73 16.77
N ASN A 481 2.93 -5.07 16.73
CA ASN A 481 3.90 -5.97 16.08
C ASN A 481 3.53 -6.30 14.62
N GLN A 482 2.60 -5.57 14.00
CA GLN A 482 2.20 -5.83 12.61
C GLN A 482 3.25 -5.42 11.58
N GLN A 483 3.40 -6.25 10.56
CA GLN A 483 4.22 -6.03 9.36
C GLN A 483 4.07 -4.61 8.78
N SER A 484 2.84 -4.08 8.69
CA SER A 484 2.63 -2.71 8.17
C SER A 484 3.12 -1.56 9.07
N PHE A 485 3.33 -1.80 10.38
CA PHE A 485 3.86 -0.80 11.32
C PHE A 485 5.39 -0.92 11.44
N THR A 486 5.91 -2.14 11.55
CA THR A 486 7.36 -2.44 11.56
C THR A 486 8.03 -2.05 10.24
N THR A 487 7.37 -2.27 9.10
CA THR A 487 7.89 -1.78 7.80
C THR A 487 7.90 -0.25 7.70
N ARG A 488 6.98 0.46 8.37
CA ARG A 488 7.04 1.94 8.42
C ARG A 488 8.21 2.44 9.26
N THR A 489 8.58 1.73 10.33
CA THR A 489 9.78 2.09 11.11
C THR A 489 11.05 1.90 10.30
N ALA A 490 11.15 0.85 9.49
CA ALA A 490 12.23 0.68 8.53
C ALA A 490 12.30 1.86 7.54
N TYR A 491 11.16 2.28 6.95
CA TYR A 491 11.15 3.44 6.05
C TYR A 491 11.70 4.70 6.70
N TYR A 492 11.44 4.89 8.00
CA TYR A 492 11.90 6.07 8.73
C TYR A 492 13.40 6.00 8.96
N ARG A 493 13.91 4.85 9.41
CA ARG A 493 15.35 4.59 9.59
C ARG A 493 16.09 4.82 8.28
N ASP A 494 15.62 4.24 7.20
CA ASP A 494 16.28 4.31 5.89
C ASP A 494 16.21 5.72 5.29
N SER A 495 15.09 6.42 5.48
CA SER A 495 14.97 7.86 5.13
C SER A 495 16.06 8.69 5.80
N PHE A 496 16.33 8.44 7.09
CA PHE A 496 17.40 9.13 7.81
C PHE A 496 18.79 8.75 7.33
N THR A 497 19.01 7.49 6.93
CA THR A 497 20.29 7.04 6.35
C THR A 497 20.54 7.69 4.99
N ILE A 498 19.53 7.78 4.13
CA ILE A 498 19.61 8.52 2.86
C ILE A 498 19.91 10.01 3.13
N PHE A 499 19.18 10.63 4.07
CA PHE A 499 19.40 12.02 4.44
C PHE A 499 20.83 12.32 4.88
N LYS A 500 21.47 11.43 5.65
CA LYS A 500 22.89 11.58 6.05
C LYS A 500 23.84 11.64 4.86
N SER A 501 23.48 10.96 3.76
CA SER A 501 24.26 10.97 2.51
C SER A 501 24.04 12.24 1.68
N TYR A 502 22.85 12.86 1.78
CA TYR A 502 22.47 14.06 1.00
C TYR A 502 21.87 15.18 1.89
N PRO A 503 22.62 15.73 2.87
CA PRO A 503 22.02 16.53 3.95
C PRO A 503 21.54 17.93 3.56
N ILE A 504 22.15 18.59 2.57
CA ILE A 504 21.88 20.00 2.28
C ILE A 504 20.71 20.16 1.30
N PHE A 505 20.87 19.64 0.08
CA PHE A 505 19.91 19.77 -1.02
C PHE A 505 19.11 18.49 -1.28
N GLY A 506 19.35 17.42 -0.53
CA GLY A 506 18.72 16.13 -0.79
C GLY A 506 19.18 15.51 -2.11
N ALA A 507 18.55 14.40 -2.47
CA ALA A 507 18.83 13.65 -3.69
C ALA A 507 17.86 13.94 -4.85
N GLY A 508 17.15 15.09 -4.81
CA GLY A 508 16.19 15.50 -5.84
C GLY A 508 14.81 14.86 -5.69
N GLY A 509 13.82 15.39 -6.43
CA GLY A 509 12.48 14.81 -6.45
C GLY A 509 12.51 13.36 -6.96
N GLY A 510 11.76 12.46 -6.33
CA GLY A 510 11.82 11.02 -6.62
C GLY A 510 13.04 10.30 -6.00
N ALA A 511 13.80 10.98 -5.14
CA ALA A 511 14.97 10.40 -4.47
C ALA A 511 14.68 9.10 -3.72
N TRP A 512 13.52 9.00 -3.05
CA TRP A 512 13.14 7.78 -2.35
C TRP A 512 13.15 6.58 -3.29
N ASN A 513 12.33 6.63 -4.35
CA ASN A 513 12.22 5.54 -5.34
C ASN A 513 13.56 5.21 -6.01
N GLY A 514 14.44 6.21 -6.19
CA GLY A 514 15.75 6.02 -6.80
C GLY A 514 16.87 5.56 -5.87
N LEU A 515 16.68 5.56 -4.54
CA LEU A 515 17.75 5.25 -3.59
C LEU A 515 17.37 4.22 -2.53
N TYR A 516 16.08 4.02 -2.22
CA TYR A 516 15.70 3.23 -1.04
C TYR A 516 16.32 1.83 -1.07
N THR A 517 16.41 1.19 -2.24
CA THR A 517 16.98 -0.15 -2.40
C THR A 517 18.43 -0.25 -1.94
N LYS A 518 19.19 0.84 -2.09
CA LYS A 518 20.59 0.91 -1.67
C LYS A 518 20.74 1.05 -0.16
N TYR A 519 19.74 1.60 0.51
CA TYR A 519 19.76 1.93 1.93
C TYR A 519 18.75 1.11 2.75
N GLN A 520 18.05 0.17 2.12
CA GLN A 520 16.99 -0.60 2.75
C GLN A 520 17.59 -1.51 3.83
N SER A 521 17.04 -1.43 5.03
CA SER A 521 17.48 -2.26 6.18
C SER A 521 16.67 -3.55 6.34
N GLU A 522 15.62 -3.74 5.55
CA GLU A 522 14.89 -5.01 5.52
C GLU A 522 14.31 -5.22 4.11
N PRO A 523 13.99 -6.46 3.70
CA PRO A 523 13.42 -6.74 2.38
C PRO A 523 11.97 -6.23 2.30
N TYR A 524 11.81 -4.97 1.88
CA TYR A 524 10.52 -4.37 1.57
C TYR A 524 10.49 -3.78 0.16
N PHE A 525 9.29 -3.59 -0.37
CA PHE A 525 9.08 -2.85 -1.60
C PHE A 525 8.25 -1.60 -1.33
N SER A 526 8.77 -0.43 -1.68
CA SER A 526 8.01 0.82 -1.59
C SER A 526 8.47 1.87 -2.60
N THR A 527 7.51 2.45 -3.33
CA THR A 527 7.77 3.59 -4.23
C THR A 527 7.81 4.93 -3.49
N GLU A 528 7.39 4.98 -2.22
CA GLU A 528 7.25 6.22 -1.44
C GLU A 528 7.69 6.02 0.01
N ALA A 529 8.17 7.06 0.69
CA ALA A 529 8.55 6.97 2.11
C ALA A 529 7.36 6.77 3.09
N HIS A 530 6.12 6.72 2.57
CA HIS A 530 4.86 6.68 3.35
C HIS A 530 4.73 7.76 4.43
N ASN A 531 5.48 8.87 4.28
CA ASN A 531 5.46 10.03 5.15
C ASN A 531 5.94 11.24 4.36
N TYR A 532 5.07 12.23 4.14
CA TYR A 532 5.38 13.40 3.32
C TYR A 532 6.59 14.21 3.83
N PHE A 533 6.81 14.23 5.15
CA PHE A 533 7.92 14.96 5.77
C PHE A 533 9.25 14.27 5.52
N LEU A 534 9.29 12.95 5.62
CA LEU A 534 10.48 12.16 5.33
C LEU A 534 10.76 12.11 3.83
N GLN A 535 9.72 12.04 2.99
CA GLN A 535 9.85 12.19 1.55
C GLN A 535 10.56 13.51 1.22
N THR A 536 10.08 14.62 1.77
CA THR A 536 10.69 15.94 1.54
C THR A 536 12.10 16.04 2.11
N LEU A 537 12.39 15.37 3.25
CA LEU A 537 13.73 15.30 3.84
C LEU A 537 14.72 14.61 2.89
N VAL A 538 14.32 13.48 2.30
CA VAL A 538 15.14 12.71 1.36
C VAL A 538 15.34 13.48 0.05
N GLU A 539 14.29 14.12 -0.45
CA GLU A 539 14.32 14.84 -1.73
C GLU A 539 15.08 16.18 -1.66
N LEU A 540 14.96 16.93 -0.55
CA LEU A 540 15.45 18.30 -0.42
C LEU A 540 16.40 18.56 0.75
N GLY A 541 16.68 17.58 1.60
CA GLY A 541 17.53 17.73 2.77
C GLY A 541 17.04 18.79 3.77
N ILE A 542 17.98 19.44 4.45
CA ILE A 542 17.70 20.52 5.42
C ILE A 542 16.96 21.69 4.75
N ALA A 543 17.25 22.00 3.49
CA ALA A 543 16.56 23.07 2.77
C ALA A 543 15.04 22.81 2.69
N GLY A 544 14.64 21.58 2.39
CA GLY A 544 13.24 21.16 2.40
C GLY A 544 12.60 21.26 3.78
N VAL A 545 13.28 20.75 4.81
CA VAL A 545 12.79 20.80 6.20
C VAL A 545 12.56 22.24 6.65
N LEU A 546 13.49 23.15 6.37
CA LEU A 546 13.32 24.57 6.71
C LEU A 546 12.13 25.21 6.01
N LEU A 547 11.90 24.87 4.73
CA LEU A 547 10.71 25.34 4.00
C LEU A 547 9.41 24.76 4.56
N MET A 548 9.41 23.49 4.97
CA MET A 548 8.27 22.86 5.63
C MET A 548 7.96 23.48 6.99
N ILE A 549 8.99 23.72 7.82
CA ILE A 549 8.86 24.43 9.10
C ILE A 549 8.34 25.85 8.85
N GLY A 550 8.83 26.53 7.81
CA GLY A 550 8.32 27.85 7.40
C GLY A 550 6.86 27.82 6.99
N LEU A 551 6.43 26.81 6.22
CA LEU A 551 5.04 26.60 5.81
C LEU A 551 4.13 26.33 7.01
N LEU A 552 4.48 25.34 7.85
CA LEU A 552 3.72 25.00 9.05
C LEU A 552 3.68 26.15 10.05
N GLY A 553 4.80 26.81 10.30
CA GLY A 553 4.89 27.96 11.18
C GLY A 553 4.02 29.12 10.69
N THR A 554 3.97 29.36 9.38
CA THR A 554 3.09 30.37 8.78
C THR A 554 1.62 30.01 8.94
N ILE A 555 1.24 28.75 8.66
CA ILE A 555 -0.13 28.25 8.83
C ILE A 555 -0.57 28.39 10.29
N LEU A 556 0.25 27.93 11.24
CA LEU A 556 -0.03 27.99 12.67
C LEU A 556 -0.13 29.43 13.17
N ALA A 557 0.78 30.32 12.75
CA ALA A 557 0.74 31.73 13.12
C ALA A 557 -0.55 32.40 12.62
N LEU A 558 -0.90 32.20 11.35
CA LEU A 558 -2.16 32.69 10.78
C LEU A 558 -3.37 32.14 11.51
N PHE A 559 -3.38 30.84 11.78
CA PHE A 559 -4.47 30.17 12.45
C PHE A 559 -4.71 30.75 13.85
N ILE A 560 -3.66 30.97 14.64
CA ILE A 560 -3.74 31.62 15.97
C ILE A 560 -4.29 33.04 15.85
N LEU A 561 -3.89 33.81 14.84
CA LEU A 561 -4.39 35.17 14.60
C LEU A 561 -5.87 35.18 14.22
N LEU A 562 -6.29 34.25 13.36
CA LEU A 562 -7.68 34.14 12.92
C LEU A 562 -8.59 33.68 14.05
N ILE A 563 -8.12 32.81 14.96
CA ILE A 563 -8.82 32.49 16.22
C ILE A 563 -9.09 33.76 17.03
N LYS A 564 -8.09 34.64 17.18
CA LYS A 564 -8.25 35.92 17.90
C LYS A 564 -9.24 36.85 17.20
N LYS A 565 -9.23 36.90 15.86
CA LYS A 565 -10.16 37.71 15.05
C LYS A 565 -11.56 37.08 14.93
N LYS A 566 -11.74 35.82 15.33
CA LYS A 566 -12.99 35.05 15.22
C LYS A 566 -13.52 34.93 13.78
N ASP A 567 -12.62 34.90 12.79
CA ASP A 567 -13.01 34.64 11.40
C ASP A 567 -13.20 33.13 11.18
N LEU A 568 -14.44 32.67 11.33
CA LEU A 568 -14.77 31.26 11.29
C LEU A 568 -14.35 30.60 9.96
N MET A 569 -14.64 31.22 8.80
CA MET A 569 -14.39 30.57 7.51
C MET A 569 -12.90 30.34 7.27
N GLN A 570 -12.07 31.36 7.50
CA GLN A 570 -10.64 31.24 7.29
C GLN A 570 -9.98 30.29 8.30
N MET A 571 -10.44 30.32 9.56
CA MET A 571 -10.05 29.33 10.56
C MET A 571 -10.36 27.91 10.11
N THR A 572 -11.57 27.67 9.59
CA THR A 572 -11.99 26.35 9.12
C THR A 572 -11.15 25.87 7.94
N ILE A 573 -10.82 26.76 6.99
CA ILE A 573 -9.94 26.42 5.86
C ILE A 573 -8.57 25.96 6.35
N LEU A 574 -7.92 26.74 7.23
CA LEU A 574 -6.60 26.36 7.79
C LEU A 574 -6.70 25.11 8.67
N PHE A 575 -7.79 24.92 9.38
CA PHE A 575 -8.03 23.71 10.17
C PHE A 575 -8.13 22.46 9.29
N GLY A 576 -8.85 22.56 8.16
CA GLY A 576 -8.89 21.52 7.13
C GLY A 576 -7.50 21.19 6.60
N VAL A 577 -6.72 22.22 6.23
CA VAL A 577 -5.32 22.05 5.77
C VAL A 577 -4.44 21.37 6.83
N LEU A 578 -4.56 21.77 8.10
CA LEU A 578 -3.84 21.12 9.20
C LEU A 578 -4.23 19.65 9.36
N SER A 579 -5.52 19.32 9.24
CA SER A 579 -5.99 17.92 9.30
C SER A 579 -5.42 17.06 8.16
N LEU A 580 -5.31 17.64 6.96
CA LEU A 580 -4.70 16.98 5.80
C LEU A 580 -3.22 16.73 6.00
N LEU A 581 -2.48 17.73 6.50
CA LEU A 581 -1.04 17.64 6.76
C LEU A 581 -0.74 16.62 7.86
N THR A 582 -1.53 16.58 8.93
CA THR A 582 -1.36 15.59 10.00
C THR A 582 -1.62 14.17 9.50
N HIS A 583 -2.65 13.94 8.68
CA HIS A 583 -2.85 12.61 8.09
C HIS A 583 -1.70 12.24 7.13
N SER A 584 -1.16 13.20 6.39
CA SER A 584 -0.05 12.98 5.45
C SER A 584 1.32 12.87 6.13
N ALA A 585 1.39 13.10 7.44
CA ALA A 585 2.56 12.74 8.26
C ALA A 585 2.63 11.23 8.54
N LEU A 586 1.55 10.50 8.30
CA LEU A 586 1.40 9.07 8.58
C LEU A 586 1.10 8.25 7.32
N ASP A 587 1.06 8.92 6.15
CA ASP A 587 0.79 8.32 4.85
C ASP A 587 1.28 9.20 3.68
N PHE A 588 1.36 8.65 2.46
CA PHE A 588 1.90 9.31 1.25
C PHE A 588 0.85 10.04 0.39
N ASN A 589 -0.18 10.64 1.01
CA ASN A 589 -1.28 11.28 0.26
C ASN A 589 -0.82 12.33 -0.77
N PHE A 590 0.35 12.96 -0.54
CA PHE A 590 0.89 14.01 -1.42
C PHE A 590 1.49 13.49 -2.74
N SER A 591 1.65 12.18 -2.90
CA SER A 591 1.99 11.58 -4.19
C SER A 591 0.87 11.72 -5.22
N TYR A 592 -0.38 11.85 -4.77
CA TYR A 592 -1.55 12.15 -5.60
C TYR A 592 -1.64 13.65 -5.86
N LEU A 593 -1.37 14.12 -7.09
CA LEU A 593 -1.28 15.56 -7.42
C LEU A 593 -2.54 16.36 -7.01
N SER A 594 -3.71 15.73 -6.97
CA SER A 594 -4.96 16.39 -6.56
C SER A 594 -4.93 16.90 -5.10
N ILE A 595 -4.17 16.24 -4.21
CA ILE A 595 -4.10 16.57 -2.78
C ILE A 595 -3.32 17.86 -2.51
N PRO A 596 -2.06 18.04 -2.97
CA PRO A 596 -1.37 19.31 -2.86
C PRO A 596 -2.07 20.42 -3.67
N LEU A 597 -2.73 20.11 -4.80
CA LEU A 597 -3.55 21.09 -5.52
C LEU A 597 -4.72 21.60 -4.66
N LEU A 598 -5.44 20.71 -3.97
CA LEU A 598 -6.44 21.11 -2.98
C LEU A 598 -5.81 21.96 -1.88
N MET A 599 -4.70 21.53 -1.28
CA MET A 599 -4.05 22.24 -0.19
C MET A 599 -3.66 23.66 -0.59
N TRP A 600 -2.91 23.81 -1.68
CA TRP A 600 -2.47 25.12 -2.18
C TRP A 600 -3.66 25.98 -2.65
N GLY A 601 -4.68 25.36 -3.26
CA GLY A 601 -5.93 26.03 -3.58
C GLY A 601 -6.65 26.57 -2.35
N LEU A 602 -6.71 25.81 -1.25
CA LEU A 602 -7.28 26.24 0.02
C LEU A 602 -6.45 27.34 0.69
N ILE A 603 -5.12 27.21 0.71
CA ILE A 603 -4.20 28.24 1.24
C ILE A 603 -4.37 29.56 0.48
N ALA A 604 -4.62 29.51 -0.84
CA ALA A 604 -4.87 30.69 -1.65
C ALA A 604 -6.16 31.44 -1.29
N LEU A 605 -7.11 30.81 -0.59
CA LEU A 605 -8.36 31.43 -0.13
C LEU A 605 -8.23 32.15 1.22
N VAL A 606 -7.09 32.00 1.90
CA VAL A 606 -6.83 32.59 3.22
C VAL A 606 -6.28 34.00 3.05
N ASP A 607 -6.94 34.96 3.71
CA ASP A 607 -6.52 36.35 3.69
C ASP A 607 -5.42 36.61 4.73
N VAL A 608 -4.32 37.17 4.22
CA VAL A 608 -3.10 37.45 4.97
C VAL A 608 -3.04 38.91 5.43
N GLU A 609 -4.05 39.74 5.12
CA GLU A 609 -4.15 41.11 5.64
C GLU A 609 -4.11 41.15 7.17
N SER A 610 -4.60 40.10 7.83
CA SER A 610 -4.54 39.92 9.27
C SER A 610 -3.12 39.90 9.87
N ILE A 611 -2.10 39.46 9.12
CA ILE A 611 -0.67 39.57 9.52
C ILE A 611 -0.17 41.00 9.37
N LYS A 612 -0.65 41.73 8.35
CA LYS A 612 -0.18 43.08 8.00
C LYS A 612 -0.55 44.13 9.04
N ASP A 613 -1.55 43.84 9.89
CA ASP A 613 -1.94 44.69 11.03
C ASP A 613 -0.95 44.65 12.20
N ILE A 614 -0.13 43.60 12.30
CA ILE A 614 0.79 43.38 13.44
C ILE A 614 2.05 44.25 13.33
N ASN A 615 2.54 44.50 12.12
CA ASN A 615 3.72 45.33 11.92
C ASN A 615 3.77 45.96 10.50
N LYS A 616 3.68 47.29 10.43
CA LYS A 616 3.77 48.04 9.16
C LYS A 616 5.12 47.85 8.43
N THR A 617 6.20 47.55 9.14
CA THR A 617 7.52 47.29 8.54
C THR A 617 7.55 45.94 7.80
N ILE A 618 6.85 44.93 8.33
CA ILE A 618 6.68 43.62 7.68
C ILE A 618 5.79 43.74 6.43
N LYS A 619 4.76 44.60 6.50
CA LYS A 619 3.86 44.91 5.37
C LYS A 619 4.62 45.42 4.12
N ASN A 620 5.65 46.26 4.30
CA ASN A 620 6.44 46.77 3.18
C ASN A 620 7.45 45.76 2.63
N LYS A 621 7.97 44.83 3.45
CA LYS A 621 8.95 43.81 2.98
C LYS A 621 8.32 42.78 2.04
N PHE A 622 7.08 42.38 2.29
CA PHE A 622 6.42 41.34 1.50
C PHE A 622 5.71 41.85 0.25
N ASN A 623 5.35 43.14 0.17
CA ASN A 623 4.58 43.69 -0.93
C ASN A 623 5.47 44.02 -2.14
N LYS A 624 5.60 43.09 -3.07
CA LYS A 624 6.34 43.27 -4.33
C LYS A 624 5.41 43.10 -5.52
N GLN A 625 5.59 43.93 -6.54
CA GLN A 625 4.89 43.79 -7.81
C GLN A 625 5.85 43.32 -8.89
N ILE A 626 5.58 42.14 -9.45
CA ILE A 626 6.38 41.53 -10.50
C ILE A 626 5.69 41.78 -11.83
N HIS A 627 6.46 42.22 -12.84
CA HIS A 627 5.93 42.40 -14.18
C HIS A 627 5.48 41.04 -14.75
N SER A 628 4.24 40.97 -15.26
CA SER A 628 3.63 39.72 -15.71
C SER A 628 4.38 39.01 -16.85
N LEU A 629 5.28 39.72 -17.55
CA LEU A 629 6.20 39.15 -18.52
C LEU A 629 7.21 38.15 -17.91
N ILE A 630 7.70 38.39 -16.68
CA ILE A 630 8.69 37.52 -16.04
C ILE A 630 8.16 36.09 -15.86
N PRO A 631 7.02 35.87 -15.16
CA PRO A 631 6.44 34.53 -15.03
C PRO A 631 5.97 33.95 -16.38
N LEU A 632 5.66 34.79 -17.37
CA LEU A 632 5.35 34.32 -18.72
C LEU A 632 6.60 33.70 -19.37
N VAL A 633 7.76 34.34 -19.29
CA VAL A 633 9.01 33.77 -19.82
C VAL A 633 9.38 32.49 -19.08
N LEU A 634 9.15 32.41 -17.77
CA LEU A 634 9.47 31.22 -16.97
C LEU A 634 8.54 30.03 -17.24
N ILE A 635 7.26 30.25 -17.59
CA ILE A 635 6.30 29.14 -17.79
C ILE A 635 6.40 28.50 -19.17
N LEU A 636 6.86 29.24 -20.19
CA LEU A 636 7.02 28.73 -21.56
C LEU A 636 7.90 27.47 -21.69
N PRO A 637 9.10 27.39 -21.09
CA PRO A 637 9.88 26.15 -21.12
C PRO A 637 9.19 25.01 -20.35
N LEU A 638 8.49 25.31 -19.25
CA LEU A 638 7.81 24.28 -18.45
C LEU A 638 6.65 23.62 -19.19
N ILE A 639 5.84 24.40 -19.91
CA ILE A 639 4.78 23.84 -20.77
C ILE A 639 5.37 23.08 -21.95
N PHE A 640 6.47 23.54 -22.54
CA PHE A 640 7.14 22.82 -23.61
C PHE A 640 7.64 21.46 -23.14
N ILE A 641 8.30 21.39 -21.98
CA ILE A 641 8.75 20.14 -21.36
C ILE A 641 7.55 19.21 -21.10
N ALA A 642 6.48 19.73 -20.49
CA ALA A 642 5.29 18.92 -20.21
C ALA A 642 4.63 18.36 -21.47
N VAL A 643 4.51 19.16 -22.54
CA VAL A 643 4.00 18.70 -23.86
C VAL A 643 4.94 17.69 -24.49
N SER A 644 6.25 17.90 -24.39
CA SER A 644 7.25 16.96 -24.92
C SER A 644 7.14 15.61 -24.22
N PHE A 645 7.21 15.59 -22.89
CA PHE A 645 7.10 14.36 -22.09
C PHE A 645 5.76 13.64 -22.31
N TYR A 646 4.65 14.38 -22.36
CA TYR A 646 3.34 13.77 -22.66
C TYR A 646 3.33 13.14 -24.06
N GLY A 647 3.89 13.83 -25.06
CA GLY A 647 4.05 13.28 -26.41
C GLY A 647 4.95 12.05 -26.44
N GLY A 648 6.03 12.03 -25.65
CA GLY A 648 6.92 10.89 -25.52
C GLY A 648 6.21 9.66 -24.97
N HIS A 649 5.50 9.82 -23.86
CA HIS A 649 4.68 8.76 -23.26
C HIS A 649 3.62 8.20 -24.22
N GLN A 650 2.92 9.07 -24.96
CA GLN A 650 1.94 8.63 -25.95
C GLN A 650 2.58 7.91 -27.14
N SER A 651 3.79 8.32 -27.54
CA SER A 651 4.56 7.66 -28.60
C SER A 651 5.03 6.28 -28.16
N ALA A 652 5.58 6.14 -26.94
CA ALA A 652 6.01 4.85 -26.40
C ALA A 652 4.84 3.86 -26.26
N ALA A 653 3.73 4.30 -25.66
CA ALA A 653 2.53 3.47 -25.54
C ALA A 653 1.98 3.04 -26.90
N SER A 654 2.06 3.91 -27.91
CA SER A 654 1.66 3.56 -29.28
C SER A 654 2.65 2.59 -29.93
N GLY A 655 3.95 2.77 -29.70
CA GLY A 655 5.01 1.88 -30.21
C GLY A 655 4.84 0.46 -29.70
N ILE A 656 4.73 0.28 -28.39
CA ILE A 656 4.52 -1.04 -27.75
C ILE A 656 3.25 -1.70 -28.29
N ARG A 657 2.14 -0.94 -28.40
CA ARG A 657 0.88 -1.47 -28.93
C ARG A 657 0.99 -1.93 -30.38
N VAL A 658 1.67 -1.16 -31.24
CA VAL A 658 1.84 -1.52 -32.66
C VAL A 658 2.67 -2.79 -32.79
N ILE A 659 3.74 -2.94 -32.00
CA ILE A 659 4.56 -4.16 -31.99
C ILE A 659 3.73 -5.37 -31.54
N GLN A 660 3.04 -5.25 -30.41
CA GLN A 660 2.32 -6.38 -29.80
C GLN A 660 1.05 -6.78 -30.55
N GLN A 661 0.30 -5.82 -31.12
CA GLN A 661 -1.01 -6.08 -31.72
C GLN A 661 -0.99 -6.12 -33.25
N GLU A 662 -0.19 -5.27 -33.88
CA GLU A 662 -0.13 -5.18 -35.35
C GLU A 662 1.04 -6.01 -35.92
N GLY A 663 2.04 -6.36 -35.11
CA GLY A 663 3.25 -7.06 -35.56
C GLY A 663 4.17 -6.20 -36.43
N ASP A 664 3.92 -4.89 -36.52
CA ASP A 664 4.69 -3.95 -37.34
C ASP A 664 5.87 -3.41 -36.53
N PHE A 665 6.99 -4.14 -36.58
CA PHE A 665 8.21 -3.81 -35.85
C PHE A 665 8.78 -2.44 -36.24
N GLU A 666 8.92 -2.16 -37.54
CA GLU A 666 9.52 -0.92 -38.07
C GLU A 666 8.79 0.33 -37.56
N LYS A 667 7.46 0.33 -37.67
CA LYS A 667 6.63 1.43 -37.18
C LYS A 667 6.68 1.54 -35.66
N GLY A 668 6.67 0.41 -34.95
CA GLY A 668 6.81 0.36 -33.51
C GLY A 668 8.12 0.95 -33.00
N TYR A 669 9.23 0.57 -33.64
CA TYR A 669 10.58 1.04 -33.35
C TYR A 669 10.69 2.55 -33.58
N ALA A 670 10.23 3.06 -34.72
CA ALA A 670 10.23 4.49 -35.02
C ALA A 670 9.42 5.33 -33.99
N LEU A 671 8.33 4.76 -33.46
CA LEU A 671 7.55 5.39 -32.39
C LEU A 671 8.30 5.42 -31.06
N LEU A 672 9.10 4.40 -30.74
CA LEU A 672 9.96 4.39 -29.55
C LEU A 672 11.13 5.37 -29.69
N GLU A 673 11.75 5.48 -30.87
CA GLU A 673 12.77 6.51 -31.14
C GLU A 673 12.18 7.92 -30.97
N ASN A 674 10.96 8.15 -31.45
CA ASN A 674 10.26 9.41 -31.23
C ASN A 674 10.00 9.66 -29.73
N ALA A 675 9.69 8.60 -28.96
CA ALA A 675 9.50 8.70 -27.52
C ALA A 675 10.78 9.17 -26.82
N ILE A 676 11.93 8.58 -27.14
CA ILE A 676 13.25 8.96 -26.60
C ILE A 676 13.62 10.39 -27.02
N THR A 677 13.32 10.78 -28.25
CA THR A 677 13.57 12.16 -28.72
C THR A 677 12.79 13.19 -27.90
N ARG A 678 11.56 12.85 -27.49
CA ARG A 678 10.66 13.73 -26.74
C ARG A 678 10.91 13.72 -25.23
N ASP A 679 11.28 12.58 -24.67
CA ASP A 679 11.69 12.43 -23.27
C ASP A 679 13.02 11.66 -23.20
N PRO A 680 14.16 12.35 -23.43
CA PRO A 680 15.46 11.70 -23.50
C PRO A 680 15.97 11.18 -22.15
N PHE A 681 15.30 11.52 -21.05
CA PHE A 681 15.69 11.18 -19.69
C PHE A 681 14.95 9.95 -19.15
N ASN A 682 13.93 9.48 -19.87
CA ASN A 682 13.11 8.37 -19.43
C ASN A 682 13.89 7.04 -19.59
N LYS A 683 14.11 6.36 -18.47
CA LYS A 683 14.82 5.08 -18.45
C LYS A 683 14.03 3.96 -19.12
N ASP A 684 12.71 3.98 -19.01
CA ASP A 684 11.85 2.90 -19.48
C ASP A 684 11.81 2.90 -21.02
N PHE A 685 11.71 4.07 -21.66
CA PHE A 685 11.77 4.15 -23.13
C PHE A 685 13.10 3.65 -23.70
N ARG A 686 14.20 3.88 -22.96
CA ARG A 686 15.53 3.42 -23.33
C ARG A 686 15.70 1.92 -23.10
N ALA A 687 15.16 1.39 -22.00
CA ALA A 687 15.14 -0.04 -21.73
C ALA A 687 14.29 -0.79 -22.76
N ASP A 688 13.08 -0.29 -23.07
CA ASP A 688 12.17 -0.89 -24.04
C ASP A 688 12.82 -0.99 -25.43
N ILE A 689 13.46 0.08 -25.91
CA ILE A 689 14.14 0.04 -27.20
C ILE A 689 15.39 -0.86 -27.17
N ALA A 690 16.14 -0.85 -26.07
CA ALA A 690 17.33 -1.69 -25.91
C ALA A 690 16.95 -3.18 -25.93
N GLN A 691 15.85 -3.56 -25.29
CA GLN A 691 15.36 -4.94 -25.32
C GLN A 691 14.97 -5.38 -26.73
N LEU A 692 14.33 -4.51 -27.51
CA LEU A 692 14.03 -4.80 -28.92
C LEU A 692 15.31 -4.92 -29.76
N GLN A 693 16.30 -4.05 -29.51
CA GLN A 693 17.59 -4.10 -30.19
C GLN A 693 18.33 -5.41 -29.87
N ILE A 694 18.34 -5.86 -28.60
CA ILE A 694 18.92 -7.15 -28.20
C ILE A 694 18.24 -8.30 -28.95
N MET A 695 16.90 -8.34 -28.95
CA MET A 695 16.13 -9.40 -29.62
C MET A 695 16.45 -9.49 -31.13
N VAL A 696 16.52 -8.36 -31.82
CA VAL A 696 16.87 -8.32 -33.25
C VAL A 696 18.34 -8.70 -33.46
N GLY A 697 19.23 -8.24 -32.58
CA GLY A 697 20.64 -8.60 -32.60
C GLY A 697 20.86 -10.11 -32.46
N GLU A 698 20.13 -10.76 -31.56
CA GLU A 698 20.17 -12.22 -31.34
C GLU A 698 19.61 -12.98 -32.55
N GLN A 699 18.47 -12.54 -33.10
CA GLN A 699 17.83 -13.20 -34.24
C GLN A 699 18.69 -13.10 -35.52
N ASN A 700 19.29 -11.94 -35.77
CA ASN A 700 20.03 -11.66 -37.01
C ASN A 700 21.55 -11.90 -36.88
N GLN A 701 22.04 -12.18 -35.66
CA GLN A 701 23.47 -12.28 -35.36
C GLN A 701 24.27 -11.01 -35.73
N GLU A 702 23.67 -9.84 -35.54
CA GLU A 702 24.22 -8.54 -35.94
C GLU A 702 24.71 -7.73 -34.72
N GLN A 703 26.03 -7.55 -34.59
CA GLN A 703 26.66 -6.83 -33.46
C GLN A 703 26.20 -5.36 -33.32
N VAL A 704 25.77 -4.71 -34.41
CA VAL A 704 25.37 -3.30 -34.39
C VAL A 704 24.19 -3.05 -33.45
N TRP A 705 23.23 -3.99 -33.38
CA TRP A 705 22.07 -3.83 -32.50
C TRP A 705 22.43 -3.89 -31.02
N PHE A 706 23.38 -4.75 -30.64
CA PHE A 706 23.87 -4.80 -29.25
C PHE A 706 24.58 -3.51 -28.85
N GLN A 707 25.33 -2.89 -29.76
CA GLN A 707 25.95 -1.57 -29.51
C GLN A 707 24.90 -0.48 -29.31
N MET A 708 23.84 -0.47 -30.11
CA MET A 708 22.72 0.47 -29.94
C MET A 708 21.98 0.24 -28.60
N ALA A 709 21.83 -1.02 -28.18
CA ALA A 709 21.24 -1.37 -26.88
C ALA A 709 22.11 -0.87 -25.73
N GLU A 710 23.41 -1.13 -25.79
CA GLU A 710 24.40 -0.63 -24.84
C GLU A 710 24.33 0.90 -24.73
N GLU A 711 24.36 1.62 -25.86
CA GLU A 711 24.28 3.09 -25.88
C GLU A 711 23.00 3.62 -25.18
N ASN A 712 21.86 2.98 -25.43
CA ASN A 712 20.59 3.38 -24.81
C ASN A 712 20.59 3.10 -23.30
N LEU A 713 21.07 1.94 -22.87
CA LEU A 713 21.11 1.58 -21.46
C LEU A 713 22.15 2.37 -20.66
N GLN A 714 23.33 2.64 -21.24
CA GLN A 714 24.33 3.53 -20.64
C GLN A 714 23.78 4.96 -20.49
N ALA A 715 23.02 5.44 -21.48
CA ALA A 715 22.32 6.71 -21.37
C ALA A 715 21.23 6.68 -20.27
N ALA A 716 20.50 5.58 -20.10
CA ALA A 716 19.55 5.42 -19.00
C ALA A 716 20.25 5.43 -17.63
N MET A 717 21.32 4.64 -17.47
CA MET A 717 22.12 4.56 -16.24
C MET A 717 22.67 5.92 -15.82
N LYS A 718 23.06 6.78 -16.78
CA LYS A 718 23.48 8.16 -16.49
C LYS A 718 22.39 8.99 -15.77
N TYR A 719 21.11 8.72 -16.04
CA TYR A 719 19.98 9.44 -15.43
C TYR A 719 19.43 8.76 -14.18
N VAL A 720 19.67 7.46 -14.02
CA VAL A 720 19.25 6.63 -12.89
C VAL A 720 20.38 5.69 -12.42
N PRO A 721 21.47 6.23 -11.83
CA PRO A 721 22.71 5.48 -11.57
C PRO A 721 22.58 4.32 -10.57
N TYR A 722 21.51 4.28 -9.78
CA TYR A 722 21.26 3.26 -8.76
C TYR A 722 20.09 2.34 -9.12
N ASN A 723 19.63 2.33 -10.38
CA ASN A 723 18.55 1.45 -10.80
C ASN A 723 19.10 0.06 -11.16
N ASP A 724 18.79 -0.92 -10.32
CA ASP A 724 19.20 -2.31 -10.43
C ASP A 724 18.74 -2.98 -11.73
N ASN A 725 17.50 -2.76 -12.17
CA ASN A 725 17.00 -3.31 -13.45
C ASN A 725 17.83 -2.82 -14.66
N ILE A 726 18.19 -1.53 -14.71
CA ILE A 726 19.05 -1.02 -15.80
C ILE A 726 20.45 -1.66 -15.73
N LEU A 727 21.02 -1.82 -14.54
CA LEU A 727 22.31 -2.50 -14.37
C LEU A 727 22.24 -3.97 -14.80
N GLN A 728 21.16 -4.68 -14.47
CA GLN A 728 20.90 -6.04 -14.91
C GLN A 728 20.87 -6.15 -16.44
N GLN A 729 20.11 -5.28 -17.11
CA GLN A 729 20.00 -5.30 -18.57
C GLN A 729 21.34 -4.99 -19.26
N ILE A 730 22.13 -4.06 -18.70
CA ILE A 730 23.49 -3.81 -19.20
C ILE A 730 24.35 -5.07 -19.03
N GLY A 731 24.31 -5.71 -17.87
CA GLY A 731 24.98 -6.97 -17.62
C GLY A 731 24.60 -8.03 -18.64
N GLN A 732 23.30 -8.23 -18.87
CA GLN A 732 22.77 -9.18 -19.84
C GLN A 732 23.27 -8.90 -21.27
N VAL A 733 23.32 -7.63 -21.71
CA VAL A 733 23.86 -7.28 -23.04
C VAL A 733 25.31 -7.73 -23.18
N TYR A 734 26.17 -7.47 -22.18
CA TYR A 734 27.56 -7.92 -22.20
C TYR A 734 27.68 -9.44 -22.21
N LEU A 735 26.83 -10.14 -21.44
CA LEU A 735 26.79 -11.60 -21.43
C LEU A 735 26.38 -12.16 -22.81
N SER A 736 25.37 -11.57 -23.47
CA SER A 736 24.88 -12.02 -24.78
C SER A 736 25.91 -11.87 -25.90
N TYR A 737 26.81 -10.87 -25.87
CA TYR A 737 27.86 -10.72 -26.89
C TYR A 737 29.21 -11.36 -26.52
N GLY A 738 29.30 -11.99 -25.34
CA GLY A 738 30.45 -12.81 -24.91
C GLY A 738 31.49 -12.07 -24.06
N GLU A 739 31.21 -10.85 -23.57
CA GLU A 739 32.10 -10.13 -22.66
C GLU A 739 31.70 -10.28 -21.21
N PHE A 740 31.92 -11.51 -20.73
CA PHE A 740 31.51 -11.98 -19.42
C PHE A 740 32.07 -11.13 -18.28
N ASP A 741 33.33 -10.69 -18.33
CA ASP A 741 33.94 -9.89 -17.26
C ASP A 741 33.18 -8.56 -17.03
N ARG A 742 32.81 -7.86 -18.12
CA ARG A 742 32.01 -6.64 -18.02
C ARG A 742 30.58 -6.95 -17.59
N GLY A 743 30.01 -8.05 -18.09
CA GLY A 743 28.68 -8.51 -17.67
C GLY A 743 28.60 -8.70 -16.17
N PHE A 744 29.55 -9.44 -15.59
CA PHE A 744 29.62 -9.66 -14.15
C PHE A 744 29.90 -8.39 -13.36
N GLU A 745 30.70 -7.45 -13.86
CA GLU A 745 30.89 -6.14 -13.20
C GLU A 745 29.55 -5.41 -12.96
N TYR A 746 28.64 -5.44 -13.95
CA TYR A 746 27.32 -4.82 -13.81
C TYR A 746 26.35 -5.63 -12.93
N ILE A 747 26.43 -6.97 -12.97
CA ILE A 747 25.67 -7.84 -12.08
C ILE A 747 26.10 -7.65 -10.61
N GLU A 748 27.39 -7.48 -10.32
CA GLU A 748 27.85 -7.18 -8.95
C GLU A 748 27.40 -5.79 -8.50
N LYS A 749 27.52 -4.77 -9.37
CA LYS A 749 26.98 -3.43 -9.08
C LYS A 749 25.47 -3.43 -8.79
N MET A 750 24.72 -4.29 -9.47
CA MET A 750 23.28 -4.46 -9.23
C MET A 750 23.01 -4.93 -7.79
N ILE A 751 23.81 -5.85 -7.26
CA ILE A 751 23.74 -6.29 -5.85
C ILE A 751 24.12 -5.14 -4.91
N GLU A 752 25.20 -4.40 -5.21
CA GLU A 752 25.67 -3.28 -4.37
C GLU A 752 24.62 -2.18 -4.19
N VAL A 753 23.79 -1.89 -5.21
CA VAL A 753 22.77 -0.83 -5.14
C VAL A 753 21.40 -1.32 -4.65
N ALA A 754 21.23 -2.63 -4.48
CA ALA A 754 19.98 -3.23 -4.05
C ALA A 754 20.20 -4.58 -3.34
N PRO A 755 20.92 -4.62 -2.20
CA PRO A 755 21.36 -5.87 -1.57
C PRO A 755 20.21 -6.67 -0.93
N MET A 756 19.14 -6.03 -0.45
CA MET A 756 17.97 -6.77 0.10
C MET A 756 16.92 -7.18 -0.94
N ARG A 757 17.28 -7.27 -2.24
CA ARG A 757 16.35 -7.74 -3.29
C ARG A 757 16.66 -9.18 -3.70
N PRO A 758 15.78 -10.17 -3.37
CA PRO A 758 15.97 -11.56 -3.76
C PRO A 758 16.17 -11.75 -5.28
N THR A 759 15.42 -11.00 -6.09
CA THR A 759 15.47 -11.05 -7.56
C THR A 759 16.83 -10.71 -8.15
N ASN A 760 17.66 -9.97 -7.42
CA ASN A 760 18.99 -9.59 -7.91
C ASN A 760 19.97 -10.76 -7.73
N TYR A 761 19.83 -11.55 -6.67
CA TYR A 761 20.58 -12.80 -6.51
C TYR A 761 20.13 -13.86 -7.51
N GLU A 762 18.83 -13.92 -7.83
CA GLU A 762 18.31 -14.77 -8.92
C GLU A 762 19.01 -14.46 -10.26
N ALA A 763 19.06 -13.18 -10.64
CA ALA A 763 19.75 -12.74 -11.84
C ALA A 763 21.26 -13.05 -11.80
N LYS A 764 21.89 -12.97 -10.63
CA LYS A 764 23.31 -13.32 -10.42
C LYS A 764 23.56 -14.83 -10.57
N VAL A 765 22.71 -15.68 -9.98
CA VAL A 765 22.74 -17.15 -10.16
C VAL A 765 22.55 -17.50 -11.64
N SER A 766 21.55 -16.91 -12.29
CA SER A 766 21.24 -17.12 -13.70
C SER A 766 22.42 -16.75 -14.60
N ALA A 767 23.07 -15.61 -14.34
CA ALA A 767 24.25 -15.18 -15.09
C ALA A 767 25.41 -16.19 -14.96
N TYR A 768 25.77 -16.59 -13.73
CA TYR A 768 26.87 -17.54 -13.51
C TYR A 768 26.57 -18.92 -14.10
N THR A 769 25.36 -19.44 -13.91
CA THR A 769 24.97 -20.75 -14.45
C THR A 769 24.92 -20.76 -15.97
N THR A 770 24.42 -19.68 -16.60
CA THR A 770 24.40 -19.55 -18.07
C THR A 770 25.81 -19.55 -18.65
N VAL A 771 26.73 -18.76 -18.09
CA VAL A 771 28.13 -18.71 -18.55
C VAL A 771 28.88 -20.02 -18.22
N GLY A 772 28.59 -20.64 -17.07
CA GLY A 772 29.11 -21.94 -16.69
C GLY A 772 28.74 -23.04 -17.67
N ASN A 773 27.45 -23.10 -18.06
CA ASN A 773 26.95 -24.02 -19.10
C ASN A 773 27.63 -23.74 -20.44
N HIS A 774 27.74 -22.48 -20.86
CA HIS A 774 28.45 -22.12 -22.07
C HIS A 774 29.90 -22.62 -22.07
N TYR A 775 30.64 -22.45 -20.97
CA TYR A 775 32.01 -22.96 -20.84
C TYR A 775 32.07 -24.49 -20.87
N LEU A 776 31.08 -25.16 -20.29
CA LEU A 776 30.98 -26.62 -20.35
C LEU A 776 30.76 -27.10 -21.80
N ASP A 777 29.89 -26.43 -22.55
CA ASP A 777 29.58 -26.73 -23.95
C ASP A 777 30.79 -26.55 -24.88
N VAL A 778 31.60 -25.52 -24.67
CA VAL A 778 32.83 -25.29 -25.43
C VAL A 778 34.03 -26.09 -24.92
N GLY A 779 33.87 -26.88 -23.86
CA GLY A 779 34.89 -27.78 -23.30
C GLY A 779 35.89 -27.12 -22.33
N GLU A 780 35.66 -25.87 -21.94
CA GLU A 780 36.49 -25.10 -21.00
C GLU A 780 36.11 -25.42 -19.54
N LYS A 781 36.30 -26.69 -19.16
CA LYS A 781 35.86 -27.23 -17.85
C LYS A 781 36.33 -26.40 -16.65
N GLY A 782 37.59 -25.91 -16.66
CA GLY A 782 38.14 -25.13 -15.55
C GLY A 782 37.38 -23.83 -15.30
N LYS A 783 36.95 -23.14 -16.37
CA LYS A 783 36.15 -21.92 -16.28
C LYS A 783 34.70 -22.22 -15.90
N ALA A 784 34.16 -23.34 -16.37
CA ALA A 784 32.83 -23.81 -15.96
C ALA A 784 32.77 -24.04 -14.45
N VAL A 785 33.78 -24.72 -13.87
CA VAL A 785 33.90 -24.91 -12.41
C VAL A 785 33.88 -23.57 -11.68
N GLU A 786 34.71 -22.61 -12.11
CA GLU A 786 34.77 -21.29 -11.47
C GLU A 786 33.39 -20.60 -11.45
N MET A 787 32.63 -20.68 -12.53
CA MET A 787 31.30 -20.07 -12.60
C MET A 787 30.28 -20.78 -11.69
N PHE A 788 30.26 -22.11 -11.67
CA PHE A 788 29.35 -22.84 -10.79
C PHE A 788 29.73 -22.68 -9.31
N GLU A 789 31.02 -22.57 -8.97
CA GLU A 789 31.47 -22.25 -7.61
C GLU A 789 30.94 -20.87 -7.17
N LYS A 790 31.00 -19.86 -8.04
CA LYS A 790 30.41 -18.54 -7.78
C LYS A 790 28.89 -18.57 -7.66
N ALA A 791 28.20 -19.42 -8.42
CA ALA A 791 26.76 -19.58 -8.28
C ALA A 791 26.39 -20.19 -6.92
N VAL A 792 27.14 -21.18 -6.45
CA VAL A 792 26.91 -21.81 -5.13
C VAL A 792 27.29 -20.88 -3.98
N SER A 793 28.33 -20.06 -4.13
CA SER A 793 28.76 -19.13 -3.08
C SER A 793 27.76 -18.00 -2.79
N ILE A 794 26.75 -17.80 -3.64
CA ILE A 794 25.68 -16.80 -3.41
C ILE A 794 24.91 -17.08 -2.11
N VAL A 795 24.82 -18.34 -1.68
CA VAL A 795 24.26 -18.67 -0.35
C VAL A 795 24.99 -17.93 0.75
N GLU A 796 26.32 -17.88 0.69
CA GLU A 796 27.15 -17.20 1.69
C GLU A 796 27.08 -15.67 1.54
N ASP A 797 26.95 -15.16 0.31
CA ASP A 797 26.70 -13.73 0.07
C ASP A 797 25.40 -13.28 0.76
N VAL A 798 24.31 -14.05 0.60
CA VAL A 798 23.00 -13.71 1.18
C VAL A 798 23.00 -13.89 2.69
N LYS A 799 23.60 -14.97 3.22
CA LYS A 799 23.81 -15.14 4.66
C LYS A 799 24.55 -13.96 5.28
N ALA A 800 25.62 -13.50 4.64
CA ALA A 800 26.40 -12.36 5.13
C ALA A 800 25.56 -11.07 5.22
N VAL A 801 24.62 -10.87 4.30
CA VAL A 801 23.66 -9.75 4.35
C VAL A 801 22.59 -9.96 5.42
N ASN A 802 22.17 -11.21 5.67
CA ASN A 802 21.15 -11.56 6.65
C ASN A 802 21.60 -11.44 8.11
N VAL A 803 22.90 -11.60 8.40
CA VAL A 803 23.46 -11.57 9.78
C VAL A 803 23.23 -10.24 10.52
N GLU A 804 23.03 -9.13 9.80
CA GLU A 804 22.95 -7.78 10.40
C GLU A 804 21.51 -7.27 10.64
N GLU A 805 20.47 -8.00 10.23
CA GLU A 805 19.13 -7.42 10.06
C GLU A 805 17.98 -8.12 10.82
N GLU A 806 16.97 -7.34 11.22
CA GLU A 806 15.76 -7.83 11.91
C GLU A 806 14.86 -8.71 11.03
N ARG A 807 15.05 -8.65 9.70
CA ARG A 807 14.39 -9.53 8.73
C ARG A 807 15.35 -9.92 7.63
N THR A 808 15.34 -11.20 7.33
CA THR A 808 16.26 -11.84 6.41
C THR A 808 15.68 -11.98 5.01
N ILE A 809 16.57 -11.98 4.03
CA ILE A 809 16.30 -12.29 2.64
C ILE A 809 16.05 -13.79 2.53
N VAL A 810 14.89 -14.14 1.99
CA VAL A 810 14.55 -15.51 1.59
C VAL A 810 14.65 -15.62 0.08
N LEU A 811 15.38 -16.61 -0.42
CA LEU A 811 15.49 -16.87 -1.86
C LEU A 811 14.29 -17.66 -2.35
N ASN A 812 13.79 -17.34 -3.54
CA ASN A 812 12.71 -18.10 -4.14
C ASN A 812 13.21 -19.48 -4.61
N GLN A 813 12.27 -20.40 -4.85
CA GLN A 813 12.60 -21.76 -5.25
C GLN A 813 13.41 -21.82 -6.55
N GLU A 814 13.10 -20.96 -7.53
CA GLU A 814 13.80 -20.93 -8.82
C GLU A 814 15.29 -20.59 -8.64
N THR A 815 15.60 -19.62 -7.77
CA THR A 815 16.98 -19.28 -7.40
C THR A 815 17.67 -20.45 -6.72
N MET A 816 17.01 -21.08 -5.75
CA MET A 816 17.54 -22.24 -5.04
C MET A 816 17.78 -23.43 -5.97
N ASP A 817 16.88 -23.70 -6.90
CA ASP A 817 17.03 -24.75 -7.91
C ASP A 817 18.23 -24.48 -8.82
N GLY A 818 18.48 -23.22 -9.21
CA GLY A 818 19.68 -22.82 -9.93
C GLY A 818 20.96 -23.11 -9.16
N ILE A 819 20.99 -22.80 -7.86
CA ILE A 819 22.11 -23.08 -6.95
C ILE A 819 22.30 -24.60 -6.79
N PHE A 820 21.22 -25.34 -6.57
CA PHE A 820 21.26 -26.80 -6.41
C PHE A 820 21.76 -27.49 -7.68
N LYS A 821 21.31 -27.05 -8.86
CA LYS A 821 21.82 -27.54 -10.16
C LYS A 821 23.30 -27.22 -10.33
N ALA A 822 23.75 -26.00 -10.01
CA ALA A 822 25.17 -25.64 -10.04
C ALA A 822 26.01 -26.55 -9.14
N ARG A 823 25.57 -26.78 -7.89
CA ARG A 823 26.22 -27.71 -6.96
C ARG A 823 26.26 -29.14 -7.50
N TYR A 824 25.16 -29.61 -8.11
CA TYR A 824 25.11 -30.94 -8.71
C TYR A 824 26.11 -31.09 -9.87
N VAL A 825 26.25 -30.06 -10.72
CA VAL A 825 27.23 -30.05 -11.80
C VAL A 825 28.64 -30.14 -11.22
N LEU A 826 28.98 -29.35 -10.20
CA LEU A 826 30.29 -29.42 -9.53
C LEU A 826 30.60 -30.81 -8.97
N GLU A 827 29.63 -31.44 -8.30
CA GLU A 827 29.80 -32.79 -7.73
C GLU A 827 29.99 -33.89 -8.79
N ASN A 828 29.50 -33.67 -10.01
CA ASN A 828 29.45 -34.70 -11.07
C ASN A 828 30.10 -34.24 -12.38
N ILE A 829 30.99 -33.25 -12.34
CA ILE A 829 31.52 -32.61 -13.55
C ILE A 829 32.35 -33.56 -14.44
N ASP A 830 32.81 -34.68 -13.89
CA ASP A 830 33.53 -35.74 -14.60
C ASP A 830 32.62 -36.89 -15.08
N ASP A 831 31.35 -36.90 -14.68
CA ASP A 831 30.40 -37.99 -14.89
C ASP A 831 29.32 -37.56 -15.91
N LYS A 832 29.62 -37.78 -17.19
CA LYS A 832 28.75 -37.36 -18.30
C LYS A 832 27.35 -37.97 -18.24
N ASP A 833 27.23 -39.20 -17.76
CA ASP A 833 25.94 -39.89 -17.69
C ASP A 833 25.04 -39.28 -16.60
N LYS A 834 25.63 -38.79 -15.50
CA LYS A 834 24.90 -38.04 -14.48
C LYS A 834 24.54 -36.62 -14.92
N LEU A 835 25.43 -35.94 -15.64
CA LEU A 835 25.14 -34.61 -16.18
C LEU A 835 24.02 -34.64 -17.22
N ALA A 836 23.96 -35.68 -18.06
CA ALA A 836 22.88 -35.85 -19.04
C ALA A 836 21.48 -35.94 -18.39
N LYS A 837 21.39 -36.50 -17.18
CA LYS A 837 20.13 -36.61 -16.43
C LYS A 837 19.61 -35.28 -15.89
N LEU A 838 20.38 -34.20 -15.96
CA LEU A 838 20.03 -32.89 -15.42
C LEU A 838 18.85 -32.26 -16.18
N GLU A 839 18.72 -32.56 -17.47
CA GLU A 839 17.56 -32.15 -18.30
C GLU A 839 16.27 -32.88 -17.87
N ASP A 840 16.40 -34.09 -17.35
CA ASP A 840 15.28 -34.92 -16.91
C ASP A 840 14.89 -34.66 -15.44
N MET A 841 15.64 -33.83 -14.70
CA MET A 841 15.36 -33.54 -13.29
C MET A 841 14.15 -32.62 -13.12
N VAL A 842 13.19 -33.09 -12.32
CA VAL A 842 11.96 -32.37 -11.98
C VAL A 842 12.05 -31.74 -10.59
N TYR A 843 12.90 -32.29 -9.71
CA TYR A 843 13.16 -31.73 -8.39
C TYR A 843 14.59 -32.03 -7.95
N ILE A 844 15.24 -31.05 -7.33
CA ILE A 844 16.53 -31.22 -6.66
C ILE A 844 16.54 -30.40 -5.38
N SER A 845 17.08 -30.95 -4.30
CA SER A 845 17.25 -30.23 -3.05
C SER A 845 18.47 -30.71 -2.29
N TYR A 846 19.14 -29.74 -1.65
CA TYR A 846 20.25 -29.91 -0.72
C TYR A 846 19.82 -29.34 0.64
N PRO A 847 19.28 -30.18 1.55
CA PRO A 847 18.72 -29.72 2.82
C PRO A 847 19.74 -29.10 3.81
N ASP A 848 21.03 -29.08 3.47
CA ASP A 848 22.06 -28.40 4.27
C ASP A 848 22.19 -26.90 3.97
N LEU A 849 21.41 -26.37 3.01
CA LEU A 849 21.39 -24.96 2.68
C LEU A 849 20.21 -24.27 3.40
N ASP A 850 20.57 -23.32 4.27
CA ASP A 850 19.69 -22.42 5.01
C ASP A 850 20.28 -21.02 4.87
N VAL A 851 19.65 -20.21 4.04
CA VAL A 851 20.06 -18.86 3.65
C VAL A 851 19.54 -17.83 4.65
N ASP A 852 18.35 -18.04 5.20
CA ASP A 852 17.68 -17.09 6.08
C ASP A 852 18.03 -17.27 7.57
N GLY A 853 18.71 -18.35 7.90
CA GLY A 853 19.26 -18.64 9.22
C GLY A 853 18.19 -19.00 10.25
N ASP A 854 16.99 -19.40 9.82
CA ASP A 854 15.88 -19.75 10.72
C ASP A 854 16.05 -21.12 11.39
N GLY A 855 17.11 -21.86 11.02
CA GLY A 855 17.44 -23.18 11.54
C GLY A 855 16.71 -24.32 10.83
N ILE A 856 15.89 -24.01 9.82
CA ILE A 856 15.24 -24.94 8.90
C ILE A 856 15.83 -24.71 7.51
N SER A 857 16.03 -25.78 6.74
CA SER A 857 16.51 -25.63 5.37
C SER A 857 15.51 -24.92 4.47
N ASP A 858 16.00 -24.02 3.62
CA ASP A 858 15.20 -23.37 2.59
C ASP A 858 14.50 -24.40 1.71
N GLY A 859 13.19 -24.20 1.53
CA GLY A 859 12.37 -25.12 0.75
C GLY A 859 11.90 -26.36 1.52
N TRP A 860 12.12 -26.40 2.83
CA TRP A 860 11.57 -27.41 3.73
C TRP A 860 10.77 -26.77 4.86
N ARG A 861 9.84 -27.52 5.43
CA ARG A 861 9.07 -27.11 6.61
C ARG A 861 8.85 -28.30 7.52
N ILE A 862 8.69 -28.04 8.80
CA ILE A 862 8.41 -29.07 9.80
C ILE A 862 6.91 -29.10 10.11
N SER A 863 6.36 -30.30 10.26
CA SER A 863 5.01 -30.51 10.77
C SER A 863 5.06 -31.50 11.92
N GLN A 864 4.52 -31.09 13.06
CA GLN A 864 4.49 -31.88 14.29
C GLN A 864 3.03 -32.09 14.72
N PRO A 865 2.44 -33.27 14.49
CA PRO A 865 1.18 -33.67 15.11
C PRO A 865 1.28 -33.71 16.64
N MET A 866 0.15 -33.66 17.33
CA MET A 866 0.09 -33.65 18.81
C MET A 866 0.91 -34.81 19.40
N GLY A 867 1.90 -34.47 20.23
CA GLY A 867 2.83 -35.41 20.86
C GLY A 867 4.15 -35.64 20.12
N GLY A 868 4.37 -35.12 18.91
CA GLY A 868 5.66 -35.18 18.21
C GLY A 868 6.50 -33.93 18.45
N ASN A 869 7.83 -34.08 18.48
CA ASN A 869 8.76 -32.96 18.63
C ASN A 869 10.01 -33.20 17.75
N ILE A 870 9.89 -32.87 16.45
CA ILE A 870 11.02 -32.95 15.54
C ILE A 870 11.96 -31.78 15.76
N ILE A 871 13.24 -32.10 15.93
CA ILE A 871 14.34 -31.14 15.98
C ILE A 871 15.19 -31.37 14.72
N VAL A 872 15.60 -30.28 14.08
CA VAL A 872 16.50 -30.31 12.93
C VAL A 872 17.76 -29.52 13.23
N GLU A 873 18.89 -30.00 12.73
CA GLU A 873 20.19 -29.34 12.87
C GLU A 873 20.96 -29.45 11.56
N ILE A 874 21.47 -28.33 11.06
CA ILE A 874 22.27 -28.29 9.83
C ILE A 874 23.71 -28.67 10.16
N THR A 875 24.22 -29.70 9.47
CA THR A 875 25.58 -30.22 9.66
C THR A 875 26.34 -30.23 8.34
N GLU A 876 27.68 -30.36 8.38
CA GLU A 876 28.50 -30.56 7.17
C GLU A 876 28.06 -31.79 6.34
N SER A 877 27.40 -32.76 6.98
CA SER A 877 26.93 -34.00 6.35
C SER A 877 25.51 -33.92 5.75
N GLY A 878 24.75 -32.86 5.99
CA GLY A 878 23.33 -32.75 5.63
C GLY A 878 22.48 -32.18 6.77
N LEU A 879 21.15 -32.20 6.58
CA LEU A 879 20.18 -31.86 7.63
C LEU A 879 19.96 -33.06 8.55
N LEU A 880 20.44 -32.98 9.79
CA LEU A 880 20.19 -33.95 10.85
C LEU A 880 18.76 -33.77 11.36
N ILE A 881 18.03 -34.86 11.47
CA ILE A 881 16.63 -34.90 11.93
C ILE A 881 16.55 -35.86 13.11
N THR A 882 16.03 -35.38 14.23
CA THR A 882 15.74 -36.14 15.44
C THR A 882 14.28 -35.92 15.86
N ASN A 883 13.75 -36.80 16.71
CA ASN A 883 12.43 -36.62 17.31
C ASN A 883 12.45 -37.13 18.75
N ASP A 884 12.42 -36.21 19.72
CA ASP A 884 12.37 -36.54 21.15
C ASP A 884 10.93 -36.56 21.72
N GLY A 885 9.93 -36.37 20.85
CA GLY A 885 8.51 -36.50 21.20
C GLY A 885 8.03 -37.96 21.27
N GLU A 886 6.79 -38.15 21.73
CA GLU A 886 6.13 -39.46 21.83
C GLU A 886 5.44 -39.90 20.53
N ALA A 887 5.15 -38.97 19.61
CA ALA A 887 4.49 -39.21 18.33
C ALA A 887 5.38 -38.86 17.14
N ALA A 888 5.02 -39.33 15.94
CA ALA A 888 5.79 -39.09 14.73
C ALA A 888 5.69 -37.63 14.27
N GLY A 889 6.81 -37.01 13.93
CA GLY A 889 6.85 -35.74 13.19
C GLY A 889 7.22 -35.96 11.73
N MET A 890 7.15 -34.90 10.92
CA MET A 890 7.60 -34.94 9.54
C MET A 890 8.29 -33.66 9.06
N LEU A 891 9.31 -33.84 8.23
CA LEU A 891 9.95 -32.82 7.40
C LEU A 891 9.32 -32.88 6.00
N ILE A 892 8.83 -31.75 5.49
CA ILE A 892 8.03 -31.66 4.27
C ILE A 892 8.69 -30.70 3.28
N SER A 893 8.85 -31.11 2.02
CA SER A 893 9.39 -30.24 0.98
C SER A 893 8.39 -29.18 0.52
N GLN A 894 8.86 -28.22 -0.26
CA GLN A 894 8.03 -27.43 -1.17
C GLN A 894 7.30 -28.33 -2.18
N GLN A 895 6.27 -27.76 -2.79
CA GLN A 895 5.53 -28.43 -3.84
C GLN A 895 6.36 -28.53 -5.12
N MET A 896 6.23 -29.65 -5.83
CA MET A 896 6.87 -29.91 -7.10
C MET A 896 5.82 -30.30 -8.16
N ASN A 897 6.19 -30.14 -9.43
CA ASN A 897 5.32 -30.43 -10.56
C ASN A 897 5.54 -31.85 -11.08
N LEU A 898 4.80 -32.84 -10.56
CA LEU A 898 4.75 -34.17 -11.17
C LEU A 898 3.48 -34.29 -12.03
N GLU A 899 3.64 -34.86 -13.22
CA GLU A 899 2.54 -35.11 -14.15
C GLU A 899 1.82 -36.42 -13.79
N PRO A 900 0.51 -36.53 -14.03
CA PRO A 900 -0.25 -37.76 -13.80
C PRO A 900 0.18 -38.88 -14.76
N SER A 901 0.14 -40.13 -14.28
CA SER A 901 0.46 -41.33 -15.08
C SER A 901 1.84 -41.28 -15.74
N ARG A 902 2.83 -40.71 -15.05
CA ARG A 902 4.22 -40.67 -15.50
C ARG A 902 5.13 -41.40 -14.55
N THR A 903 6.18 -41.98 -15.10
CA THR A 903 7.20 -42.71 -14.34
C THR A 903 8.36 -41.78 -13.95
N TYR A 904 8.69 -41.79 -12.67
CA TYR A 904 9.76 -40.99 -12.10
C TYR A 904 10.75 -41.85 -11.32
N GLY A 905 12.01 -41.45 -11.37
CA GLY A 905 13.10 -41.98 -10.56
C GLY A 905 13.40 -41.06 -9.38
N ILE A 906 13.72 -41.66 -8.24
CA ILE A 906 14.17 -40.96 -7.03
C ILE A 906 15.62 -41.35 -6.77
N SER A 907 16.45 -40.38 -6.42
CA SER A 907 17.80 -40.59 -5.91
C SER A 907 18.02 -39.71 -4.69
N MET A 908 18.25 -40.30 -3.52
CA MET A 908 18.50 -39.56 -2.29
C MET A 908 19.71 -40.08 -1.53
N GLN A 909 20.42 -39.19 -0.85
CA GLN A 909 21.56 -39.51 0.00
C GLN A 909 21.17 -39.28 1.47
N VAL A 910 21.01 -40.37 2.22
CA VAL A 910 20.51 -40.37 3.60
C VAL A 910 21.40 -41.25 4.47
N SER A 911 21.97 -40.71 5.55
CA SER A 911 22.77 -41.47 6.52
C SER A 911 22.05 -41.59 7.87
N GLY A 912 22.39 -42.61 8.66
CA GLY A 912 21.76 -42.91 9.94
C GLY A 912 21.38 -44.39 10.03
N ASP A 913 20.54 -44.75 10.99
CA ASP A 913 20.09 -46.13 11.21
C ASP A 913 18.96 -46.55 10.23
N THR A 914 19.09 -46.19 8.95
CA THR A 914 18.05 -46.24 7.91
C THR A 914 17.46 -47.63 7.60
N GLU A 915 18.03 -48.69 8.17
CA GLU A 915 17.52 -50.07 8.12
C GLU A 915 16.41 -50.33 9.17
N ASP A 916 16.24 -49.43 10.14
CA ASP A 916 15.25 -49.54 11.21
C ASP A 916 13.94 -48.83 10.88
N ASN A 917 12.83 -49.35 11.43
CA ASN A 917 11.46 -48.90 11.14
C ASN A 917 11.04 -47.60 11.85
N TYR A 918 11.97 -46.72 12.22
CA TYR A 918 11.65 -45.44 12.87
C TYR A 918 11.49 -44.27 11.90
N MET A 919 11.80 -44.48 10.62
CA MET A 919 11.64 -43.45 9.59
C MET A 919 10.85 -43.98 8.38
N SER A 920 10.12 -43.07 7.71
CA SER A 920 9.51 -43.38 6.42
C SER A 920 9.64 -42.22 5.44
N PHE A 921 9.84 -42.55 4.17
CA PHE A 921 9.88 -41.59 3.07
C PHE A 921 8.62 -41.74 2.22
N ARG A 922 7.95 -40.63 1.93
CA ARG A 922 6.68 -40.61 1.20
C ARG A 922 6.64 -39.49 0.17
N ILE A 923 5.98 -39.76 -0.95
CA ILE A 923 5.53 -38.73 -1.89
C ILE A 923 4.01 -38.73 -1.89
N ILE A 924 3.43 -37.57 -1.66
CA ILE A 924 1.98 -37.40 -1.62
C ILE A 924 1.55 -36.23 -2.52
N SER A 925 0.28 -36.22 -2.93
CA SER A 925 -0.34 -35.09 -3.62
C SER A 925 -1.35 -34.39 -2.71
N ARG A 926 -1.33 -33.06 -2.64
CA ARG A 926 -2.28 -32.29 -1.82
C ARG A 926 -3.71 -32.23 -2.40
N ASN A 927 -3.84 -32.46 -3.70
CA ASN A 927 -5.12 -32.50 -4.42
C ASN A 927 -5.55 -33.92 -4.83
N GLY A 928 -4.66 -34.91 -4.67
CA GLY A 928 -4.95 -36.31 -4.92
C GLY A 928 -5.35 -37.03 -3.65
N LYS A 929 -6.05 -38.16 -3.78
CA LYS A 929 -6.42 -39.04 -2.66
C LYS A 929 -5.38 -40.14 -2.47
N SER A 930 -4.63 -40.46 -3.51
CA SER A 930 -3.66 -41.56 -3.51
C SER A 930 -2.26 -41.12 -3.09
N MET A 931 -1.58 -41.97 -2.33
CA MET A 931 -0.15 -41.84 -2.03
C MET A 931 0.65 -42.27 -3.26
N GLN A 932 1.66 -41.49 -3.64
CA GLN A 932 2.40 -41.70 -4.90
C GLN A 932 3.59 -42.65 -4.69
N PHE A 933 4.24 -42.54 -3.53
CA PHE A 933 5.35 -43.40 -3.17
C PHE A 933 5.45 -43.54 -1.65
N TYR A 934 5.87 -44.72 -1.20
CA TYR A 934 6.08 -45.04 0.21
C TYR A 934 7.24 -46.02 0.39
N GLN A 935 8.15 -45.72 1.32
CA GLN A 935 9.23 -46.63 1.71
C GLN A 935 9.49 -46.54 3.23
N SER A 936 9.52 -47.68 3.91
CA SER A 936 9.93 -47.84 5.32
C SER A 936 10.23 -49.33 5.62
N PRO A 937 11.41 -49.69 6.16
CA PRO A 937 12.59 -48.85 6.33
C PRO A 937 13.18 -48.48 4.95
N LEU A 938 14.17 -47.59 4.86
CA LEU A 938 14.78 -47.25 3.57
C LEU A 938 15.56 -48.43 2.96
N GLY A 939 16.03 -49.36 3.81
CA GLY A 939 16.74 -50.57 3.41
C GLY A 939 18.25 -50.34 3.29
N GLN A 940 18.91 -51.15 2.46
CA GLN A 940 20.36 -51.08 2.26
C GLN A 940 20.73 -50.09 1.15
N ALA A 941 21.63 -49.15 1.44
CA ALA A 941 22.14 -48.20 0.46
C ALA A 941 22.91 -48.89 -0.69
N ILE A 942 22.85 -48.31 -1.88
CA ILE A 942 23.59 -48.80 -3.06
C ILE A 942 25.09 -48.52 -2.88
N LYS A 943 25.45 -47.25 -2.67
CA LYS A 943 26.82 -46.77 -2.44
C LYS A 943 26.78 -45.36 -1.83
N ASP A 944 27.72 -45.04 -0.94
CA ASP A 944 27.87 -43.70 -0.32
C ASP A 944 26.56 -43.18 0.31
N ASN A 945 25.81 -44.07 0.98
CA ASN A 945 24.50 -43.79 1.59
C ASN A 945 23.42 -43.32 0.58
N THR A 946 23.56 -43.70 -0.70
CA THR A 946 22.63 -43.38 -1.77
C THR A 946 21.55 -44.46 -1.92
N TYR A 947 20.30 -44.02 -1.98
CA TYR A 947 19.11 -44.83 -2.25
C TYR A 947 18.48 -44.41 -3.57
N SER A 948 18.03 -45.37 -4.37
CA SER A 948 17.34 -45.08 -5.62
C SER A 948 16.11 -45.97 -5.81
N PHE A 949 15.01 -45.35 -6.23
CA PHE A 949 13.71 -45.98 -6.42
C PHE A 949 13.07 -45.48 -7.72
N THR A 950 12.07 -46.20 -8.22
CA THR A 950 11.24 -45.78 -9.35
C THR A 950 9.78 -45.92 -8.95
N PHE A 951 8.95 -44.96 -9.33
CA PHE A 951 7.52 -44.96 -9.05
C PHE A 951 6.72 -44.36 -10.22
N GLU A 952 5.44 -44.70 -10.28
CA GLU A 952 4.51 -44.16 -11.27
C GLU A 952 3.46 -43.31 -10.53
N THR A 953 3.21 -42.09 -11.00
CA THR A 953 2.20 -41.21 -10.44
C THR A 953 0.79 -41.67 -10.80
N THR A 954 -0.16 -41.48 -9.89
CA THR A 954 -1.55 -41.86 -10.10
C THR A 954 -2.30 -40.82 -10.94
N GLU A 955 -3.40 -41.22 -11.59
CA GLU A 955 -4.22 -40.34 -12.45
C GLU A 955 -4.90 -39.19 -11.68
N ASP A 956 -5.10 -39.34 -10.37
CA ASP A 956 -5.87 -38.40 -9.54
C ASP A 956 -5.06 -37.21 -9.00
N ILE A 957 -3.79 -37.07 -9.40
CA ILE A 957 -2.98 -35.90 -9.03
C ILE A 957 -3.14 -34.77 -10.03
N GLY A 958 -3.24 -33.53 -9.55
CA GLY A 958 -3.07 -32.34 -10.39
C GLY A 958 -1.62 -31.85 -10.33
N SER A 959 -1.05 -31.44 -11.47
CA SER A 959 0.32 -30.91 -11.57
C SER A 959 0.57 -29.78 -10.56
N GLY A 960 1.72 -29.81 -9.89
CA GLY A 960 2.19 -28.79 -8.95
C GLY A 960 1.67 -28.89 -7.52
N ALA A 961 1.17 -30.06 -7.12
CA ALA A 961 0.62 -30.29 -5.78
C ALA A 961 1.35 -31.39 -5.00
N GLN A 962 2.49 -31.88 -5.50
CA GLN A 962 3.20 -33.02 -4.92
C GLN A 962 4.28 -32.57 -3.95
N GLU A 963 4.45 -33.26 -2.84
CA GLU A 963 5.47 -32.95 -1.85
C GLU A 963 6.13 -34.24 -1.32
N ILE A 964 7.42 -34.13 -1.01
CA ILE A 964 8.20 -35.15 -0.31
C ILE A 964 7.97 -34.98 1.20
N ARG A 965 7.83 -36.10 1.90
CA ARG A 965 7.75 -36.14 3.36
C ARG A 965 8.70 -37.18 3.93
N PHE A 966 9.62 -36.73 4.78
CA PHE A 966 10.38 -37.60 5.68
C PHE A 966 9.68 -37.63 7.04
N TYR A 967 9.28 -38.81 7.48
CA TYR A 967 8.72 -39.03 8.81
C TYR A 967 9.79 -39.57 9.75
N HIS A 968 9.74 -39.11 11.00
CA HIS A 968 10.53 -39.66 12.10
C HIS A 968 9.57 -40.02 13.24
N ASP A 969 9.54 -41.30 13.62
CA ASP A 969 8.73 -41.79 14.73
C ASP A 969 9.29 -41.27 16.08
N GLY A 970 8.42 -41.07 17.06
CA GLY A 970 8.82 -40.66 18.41
C GLY A 970 9.38 -41.81 19.25
N ASN A 971 9.77 -41.53 20.50
CA ASN A 971 10.25 -42.51 21.48
C ASN A 971 11.52 -43.29 21.06
N THR A 972 12.41 -42.68 20.29
CA THR A 972 13.70 -43.26 19.91
C THR A 972 14.81 -42.21 19.97
N ASP A 973 16.01 -42.64 20.32
CA ASP A 973 17.26 -41.86 20.30
C ASP A 973 17.94 -41.87 18.92
N LYS A 974 17.34 -42.54 17.94
CA LYS A 974 17.85 -42.63 16.57
C LYS A 974 17.68 -41.30 15.85
N ALA A 975 18.53 -41.11 14.84
CA ALA A 975 18.55 -39.92 14.02
C ALA A 975 18.86 -40.30 12.57
N PHE A 976 18.45 -39.48 11.61
CA PHE A 976 18.93 -39.60 10.24
C PHE A 976 19.29 -38.24 9.67
N THR A 977 20.21 -38.22 8.73
CA THR A 977 20.71 -37.02 8.07
C THR A 977 20.39 -37.10 6.59
N VAL A 978 19.68 -36.10 6.06
CA VAL A 978 19.38 -36.00 4.63
C VAL A 978 20.33 -35.00 3.99
N ARG A 979 21.17 -35.47 3.05
CA ARG A 979 22.13 -34.61 2.35
C ARG A 979 21.60 -34.09 1.02
N LYS A 980 20.89 -34.93 0.27
CA LYS A 980 20.46 -34.62 -1.10
C LYS A 980 19.24 -35.44 -1.49
N VAL A 981 18.31 -34.83 -2.21
CA VAL A 981 17.15 -35.51 -2.81
C VAL A 981 16.99 -35.04 -4.24
N ILE A 982 16.81 -35.98 -5.17
CA ILE A 982 16.62 -35.73 -6.60
C ILE A 982 15.45 -36.56 -7.10
N ILE A 983 14.58 -35.96 -7.90
CA ILE A 983 13.56 -36.66 -8.69
C ILE A 983 13.76 -36.31 -10.16
N TYR A 984 13.74 -37.31 -11.01
CA TYR A 984 13.93 -37.17 -12.46
C TYR A 984 12.92 -38.03 -13.23
N GLU A 985 12.56 -37.60 -14.42
CA GLU A 985 11.69 -38.35 -15.32
C GLU A 985 12.42 -39.57 -15.89
N VAL A 986 11.69 -40.69 -16.04
CA VAL A 986 12.22 -41.92 -16.63
C VAL A 986 11.51 -42.14 -17.96
N TYR A 987 12.26 -42.02 -19.05
CA TYR A 987 11.79 -42.23 -20.42
C TYR A 987 11.94 -43.68 -20.89
#